data_AF-A0A286NTW3-F1
#
_entry.id   AF-A0A286NTW3-F1
#
_cell.length_a   1.000
_cell.length_b   1.000
_cell.length_c   1.000
_cell.angle_alpha   90.00
_cell.angle_beta   90.00
_cell.angle_gamma   90.00
#
_symmetry.space_group_name_H-M   'P 1'
#
loop_
_entity.id
_entity.type
_entity.pdbx_description
1 polymer ?
#
loop_
_entity_poly.entity_id
_entity_poly.type
_entity_poly.pdbx_seq_one_letter_code
_entity_poly.pdbx_strand_id
1 'polypeptide(L)'
;MKVSYPAKKTTSLQNGFYPIGYYHCWHGGIHIEGIENKTPIKAIAEGKIIAFRYNQELKRVKTKGEKEFSFSNNFVLIRHDYESSEDTKMTFYSLYQHLSFGSQQQKEENKPKEQKQENTYTVKVKTPQQESGVLSLDSSTFIPLYSKVKIQTEDEKQGVYKVVFEGKTIVIPREKKDKKTLNNEGQVVFWGDKLKDKGLLLYSEARKNAPTKGVVKDGEKITILNKFEVQGKDKKHTWYKIKYQEKEGFVLEEHLATKPSENKENQKKDAKKTTTKPKSLPKFLENQIPKDEVVTCNIDVKGGEFIGWVGRQGLFNNPNYVATHIEVFTPDNGEDFISNKKDDGKNEKFYAQLPAKTILKNYIKRILFIPQSTKVKILAVQGDCVQLETLENLVKITDEQQKYQQRWYVDFVLRVIGEEKFRVDTHFSKEKKIYWVDKDNFKGVSIKKGDEIQLPSTISEVFFELPTNNIKKQEVIDKKVTVDLRKKTKKFDNHKWYYVVCHYHDKTGNRIERKGWIKDSDKLEKFSAYHWDKFGFKTYDAENHRMYPIKSVNNYEGTSEFIKKIIALIDKNKDGKIQNEELQASYNKPELGHIFSRMVCKHKSEWSYKWAKIKSDYEKFIKYHYPKAKQEYVDERLDEIQAKYDALYDFWDKLNFKTDTFWYFEPFAWVEQMKRVFSVCPDDCSQCVDYQDVVTTPRLNNQSNNVNKNRFRRVKRYNATYPYPKGYYHTGTDILAPSGEEVYAMLCGEVYSVVNVFKPNEYKANSLGNYLVIKSKDREGRVVYLQYSHLDEVLVKKGQKIKHGEIIGKAGSTGNAASVYNEKGVLIHGIYPEYRHIHIEAFLESFSKKNRIDPEQFMKTKFDETTKGNVIK
;
A
#
# COMPACT_ATOMS: atom_id res chain seq x y z
N MET A 1 17.41 4.56 -15.00
CA MET A 1 16.74 5.32 -13.93
C MET A 1 15.89 4.41 -13.03
N LYS A 2 16.38 4.02 -11.85
CA LYS A 2 15.60 3.32 -10.80
C LYS A 2 14.90 4.35 -9.90
N VAL A 3 13.61 4.12 -9.60
CA VAL A 3 12.76 5.06 -8.83
C VAL A 3 12.14 4.46 -7.57
N SER A 4 11.94 5.28 -6.54
CA SER A 4 11.37 4.95 -5.24
C SER A 4 10.39 6.02 -4.78
N TYR A 5 9.45 5.66 -3.89
CA TYR A 5 8.71 6.69 -3.17
C TYR A 5 9.65 7.35 -2.13
N PRO A 6 9.54 8.67 -1.90
CA PRO A 6 10.42 9.39 -0.96
C PRO A 6 10.15 9.02 0.50
N ALA A 7 8.91 8.66 0.83
CA ALA A 7 8.50 8.15 2.14
C ALA A 7 7.31 7.17 1.98
N LYS A 8 6.75 6.68 3.10
CA LYS A 8 5.40 6.10 3.08
C LYS A 8 4.40 7.18 2.65
N LYS A 9 3.32 6.82 1.95
CA LYS A 9 2.31 7.77 1.49
C LYS A 9 1.42 8.22 2.66
N THR A 10 1.93 9.16 3.44
CA THR A 10 1.23 9.92 4.49
C THR A 10 1.29 11.40 4.11
N THR A 11 0.58 11.75 3.04
CA THR A 11 0.46 13.14 2.57
C THR A 11 -0.39 13.93 3.56
N SER A 12 0.14 15.06 4.04
CA SER A 12 -0.64 16.00 4.85
C SER A 12 -1.57 16.84 3.98
N LEU A 13 -2.63 17.35 4.61
CA LEU A 13 -3.58 18.30 4.04
C LEU A 13 -3.62 19.61 4.85
N GLN A 14 -2.53 19.94 5.58
CA GLN A 14 -2.53 21.09 6.49
C GLN A 14 -2.01 22.40 5.88
N ASN A 15 -0.90 22.41 5.12
CA ASN A 15 -0.19 23.67 4.81
C ASN A 15 0.34 23.88 3.37
N GLY A 16 0.13 22.94 2.45
CA GLY A 16 0.54 23.11 1.06
C GLY A 16 0.15 21.92 0.20
N PHE A 17 -0.36 22.19 -1.00
CA PHE A 17 -0.87 21.18 -1.91
C PHE A 17 -0.46 21.53 -3.35
N TYR A 18 -0.05 20.53 -4.11
CA TYR A 18 0.18 20.71 -5.54
C TYR A 18 -1.17 20.83 -6.30
N PRO A 19 -1.42 21.86 -7.15
CA PRO A 19 -0.53 22.99 -7.52
C PRO A 19 -0.88 24.34 -6.84
N ILE A 20 -1.76 24.34 -5.82
CA ILE A 20 -2.19 25.54 -5.09
C ILE A 20 -2.13 25.34 -3.57
N GLY A 21 -1.25 26.11 -2.92
CA GLY A 21 -1.00 26.06 -1.47
C GLY A 21 -2.00 26.87 -0.64
N TYR A 22 -1.87 26.78 0.69
CA TYR A 22 -2.76 27.44 1.67
C TYR A 22 -2.86 28.97 1.46
N TYR A 23 -1.77 29.61 1.03
CA TYR A 23 -1.75 31.06 0.75
C TYR A 23 -2.33 31.47 -0.61
N HIS A 24 -3.11 30.58 -1.25
CA HIS A 24 -3.61 30.72 -2.63
C HIS A 24 -2.49 30.97 -3.66
N CYS A 25 -1.29 30.50 -3.33
CA CYS A 25 -0.11 30.65 -4.15
C CYS A 25 0.17 29.39 -4.97
N TRP A 26 0.92 29.56 -6.05
CA TRP A 26 1.65 28.45 -6.67
C TRP A 26 2.39 27.67 -5.59
N HIS A 27 2.31 26.34 -5.67
CA HIS A 27 2.98 25.41 -4.76
C HIS A 27 3.49 24.24 -5.59
N GLY A 28 4.81 24.16 -5.78
CA GLY A 28 5.45 23.27 -6.76
C GLY A 28 5.54 21.80 -6.34
N GLY A 29 4.95 21.44 -5.22
CA GLY A 29 5.24 20.17 -4.56
C GLY A 29 4.24 19.78 -3.49
N ILE A 30 4.70 19.00 -2.52
CA ILE A 30 3.86 18.49 -1.43
C ILE A 30 4.62 18.48 -0.11
N HIS A 31 3.89 18.48 1.00
CA HIS A 31 4.45 18.26 2.34
C HIS A 31 4.29 16.80 2.77
N ILE A 32 5.42 16.17 3.12
CA ILE A 32 5.47 14.88 3.81
C ILE A 32 5.63 15.14 5.30
N GLU A 33 4.56 14.97 6.06
CA GLU A 33 4.58 14.99 7.52
C GLU A 33 5.28 13.76 8.11
N GLY A 34 5.80 13.91 9.32
CA GLY A 34 6.45 12.82 10.02
C GLY A 34 6.82 13.17 11.45
N ILE A 35 7.55 12.26 12.09
CA ILE A 35 8.16 12.53 13.38
C ILE A 35 9.61 12.95 13.13
N GLU A 36 10.00 14.09 13.71
CA GLU A 36 11.32 14.70 13.54
C GLU A 36 12.42 13.70 13.89
N ASN A 37 13.43 13.57 13.02
CA ASN A 37 14.52 12.58 13.17
C ASN A 37 14.05 11.11 13.29
N LYS A 38 12.83 10.75 12.85
CA LYS A 38 12.34 9.35 12.82
C LYS A 38 11.67 8.94 11.51
N THR A 39 11.00 9.86 10.80
CA THR A 39 10.45 9.57 9.46
C THR A 39 11.56 9.79 8.41
N PRO A 40 12.04 8.74 7.72
CA PRO A 40 13.12 8.88 6.75
C PRO A 40 12.60 9.40 5.41
N ILE A 41 13.33 10.33 4.81
CA ILE A 41 13.18 10.81 3.44
C ILE A 41 14.24 10.15 2.55
N LYS A 42 13.84 9.81 1.33
CA LYS A 42 14.64 9.09 0.35
C LYS A 42 14.63 9.79 -1.00
N ALA A 43 15.72 9.63 -1.75
CA ALA A 43 15.78 10.05 -3.15
C ALA A 43 14.69 9.35 -3.97
N ILE A 44 13.94 10.10 -4.79
CA ILE A 44 12.83 9.55 -5.59
C ILE A 44 13.33 8.75 -6.80
N ALA A 45 14.53 9.05 -7.26
CA ALA A 45 15.14 8.46 -8.44
C ALA A 45 16.66 8.44 -8.25
N GLU A 46 17.35 7.58 -9.00
CA GLU A 46 18.80 7.71 -9.13
C GLU A 46 19.17 9.00 -9.87
N GLY A 47 20.33 9.56 -9.55
CA GLY A 47 20.78 10.85 -10.07
C GLY A 47 22.00 11.35 -9.32
N LYS A 48 22.22 12.66 -9.37
CA LYS A 48 23.33 13.34 -8.71
C LYS A 48 22.82 14.45 -7.80
N ILE A 49 23.22 14.42 -6.53
CA ILE A 49 23.06 15.57 -5.64
C ILE A 49 23.94 16.68 -6.22
N ILE A 50 23.30 17.80 -6.57
CA ILE A 50 23.97 18.98 -7.16
C ILE A 50 24.10 20.15 -6.19
N ALA A 51 23.25 20.20 -5.16
CA ALA A 51 23.43 21.09 -4.04
C ALA A 51 22.76 20.56 -2.77
N PHE A 52 23.26 20.99 -1.61
CA PHE A 52 22.62 20.80 -0.32
C PHE A 52 22.99 21.94 0.64
N ARG A 53 22.26 22.04 1.75
CA ARG A 53 22.74 22.72 2.97
C ARG A 53 22.81 21.69 4.09
N TYR A 54 23.90 21.70 4.86
CA TYR A 54 24.07 20.84 6.03
C TYR A 54 24.35 21.66 7.29
N ASN A 55 23.29 22.18 7.88
CA ASN A 55 23.26 22.84 9.17
C ASN A 55 22.75 21.87 10.25
N GLN A 56 23.41 21.84 11.42
CA GLN A 56 22.99 21.04 12.58
C GLN A 56 22.17 21.84 13.61
N GLU A 57 21.97 23.13 13.39
CA GLU A 57 21.15 24.00 14.23
C GLU A 57 19.84 24.37 13.52
N LEU A 58 18.77 24.55 14.30
CA LEU A 58 17.53 25.11 13.76
C LEU A 58 17.67 26.64 13.70
N LYS A 59 17.19 27.23 12.61
CA LYS A 59 16.96 28.67 12.54
C LYS A 59 15.87 29.03 13.54
N ARG A 60 16.17 30.00 14.42
CA ARG A 60 15.25 30.52 15.43
C ARG A 60 14.86 31.94 15.04
N VAL A 61 13.58 32.26 15.20
CA VAL A 61 13.03 33.58 14.89
C VAL A 61 12.16 34.01 16.07
N LYS A 62 12.48 35.15 16.67
CA LYS A 62 11.61 35.83 17.64
C LYS A 62 10.89 36.95 16.90
N THR A 63 9.56 36.91 16.85
CA THR A 63 8.74 37.96 16.24
C THR A 63 8.67 39.19 17.16
N LYS A 64 8.24 40.34 16.64
CA LYS A 64 7.98 41.55 17.46
C LYS A 64 6.94 41.31 18.57
N GLY A 65 6.03 40.36 18.39
CA GLY A 65 5.05 39.90 19.39
C GLY A 65 5.60 38.88 20.40
N GLU A 66 6.93 38.78 20.53
CA GLU A 66 7.69 37.86 21.39
C GLU A 66 7.50 36.35 21.16
N LYS A 67 6.71 35.93 20.15
CA LYS A 67 6.61 34.51 19.81
C LYS A 67 7.92 34.03 19.17
N GLU A 68 8.48 32.98 19.72
CA GLU A 68 9.62 32.27 19.13
C GLU A 68 9.15 31.03 18.37
N PHE A 69 9.64 30.85 17.15
CA PHE A 69 9.50 29.59 16.41
C PHE A 69 10.85 29.17 15.82
N SER A 70 10.98 27.88 15.49
CA SER A 70 12.20 27.32 14.93
C SER A 70 11.93 26.44 13.72
N PHE A 71 12.84 26.43 12.76
CA PHE A 71 12.75 25.63 11.55
C PHE A 71 14.12 25.19 11.03
N SER A 72 14.14 24.12 10.25
CA SER A 72 15.31 23.68 9.52
C SER A 72 15.36 24.37 8.17
N ASN A 73 16.52 24.94 7.84
CA ASN A 73 16.82 25.47 6.52
C ASN A 73 17.64 24.51 5.64
N ASN A 74 17.81 23.26 6.09
CA ASN A 74 18.45 22.20 5.33
C ASN A 74 17.62 21.79 4.13
N PHE A 75 18.31 21.59 3.01
CA PHE A 75 17.73 21.04 1.80
C PHE A 75 18.72 20.12 1.07
N VAL A 76 18.19 19.32 0.15
CA VAL A 76 18.94 18.55 -0.85
C VAL A 76 18.28 18.79 -2.21
N LEU A 77 19.07 19.04 -3.25
CA LEU A 77 18.63 19.13 -4.64
C LEU A 77 19.36 18.07 -5.47
N ILE A 78 18.58 17.23 -6.17
CA ILE A 78 19.08 16.12 -6.99
C ILE A 78 18.71 16.38 -8.45
N ARG A 79 19.67 16.24 -9.37
CA ARG A 79 19.44 16.18 -10.81
C ARG A 79 19.33 14.72 -11.24
N HIS A 80 18.36 14.43 -12.11
CA HIS A 80 18.07 13.11 -12.64
C HIS A 80 18.10 13.16 -14.17
N ASP A 81 19.13 12.57 -14.75
CA ASP A 81 19.29 12.51 -16.21
C ASP A 81 18.55 11.27 -16.72
N TYR A 82 17.51 11.49 -17.53
CA TYR A 82 16.62 10.48 -18.10
C TYR A 82 16.92 10.29 -19.60
N GLU A 83 16.89 9.03 -20.03
CA GLU A 83 17.02 8.62 -21.44
C GLU A 83 16.10 7.41 -21.67
N SER A 84 15.30 7.44 -22.73
CA SER A 84 14.41 6.35 -23.15
C SER A 84 15.11 5.38 -24.11
N SER A 85 14.39 4.35 -24.60
CA SER A 85 14.87 3.45 -25.65
C SER A 85 14.88 4.06 -27.07
N GLU A 86 14.26 5.23 -27.27
CA GLU A 86 14.18 5.95 -28.55
C GLU A 86 14.83 7.36 -28.43
N ASP A 87 15.87 7.46 -27.60
CA ASP A 87 16.68 8.67 -27.36
C ASP A 87 15.88 9.93 -26.94
N THR A 88 14.77 9.76 -26.21
CA THR A 88 14.12 10.86 -25.48
C THR A 88 14.93 11.19 -24.23
N LYS A 89 15.62 12.34 -24.26
CA LYS A 89 16.42 12.84 -23.14
C LYS A 89 15.65 13.90 -22.37
N MET A 90 15.66 13.82 -21.04
CA MET A 90 15.13 14.85 -20.15
C MET A 90 15.97 14.96 -18.88
N THR A 91 16.10 16.18 -18.36
CA THR A 91 16.69 16.46 -17.05
C THR A 91 15.56 16.78 -16.07
N PHE A 92 15.31 15.89 -15.11
CA PHE A 92 14.44 16.19 -13.98
C PHE A 92 15.26 16.67 -12.78
N TYR A 93 14.62 17.43 -11.91
CA TYR A 93 15.15 17.84 -10.63
C TYR A 93 14.17 17.42 -9.53
N SER A 94 14.70 17.02 -8.37
CA SER A 94 13.91 16.89 -7.15
C SER A 94 14.54 17.68 -6.00
N LEU A 95 13.73 18.56 -5.42
CA LEU A 95 14.11 19.43 -4.31
C LEU A 95 13.45 18.91 -3.03
N TYR A 96 14.22 18.82 -1.95
CA TYR A 96 13.78 18.37 -0.63
C TYR A 96 14.10 19.45 0.39
N GLN A 97 13.10 20.19 0.86
CA GLN A 97 13.24 21.32 1.78
C GLN A 97 12.77 20.94 3.19
N HIS A 98 13.32 21.61 4.22
CA HIS A 98 13.09 21.29 5.64
C HIS A 98 13.49 19.86 6.03
N LEU A 99 14.66 19.40 5.56
CA LEU A 99 15.24 18.13 6.02
C LEU A 99 15.82 18.27 7.44
N SER A 100 16.03 17.16 8.13
CA SER A 100 16.87 17.12 9.33
C SER A 100 17.93 16.04 9.24
N PHE A 101 19.13 16.34 9.73
CA PHE A 101 20.28 15.44 9.72
C PHE A 101 20.68 14.96 11.11
N GLY A 102 19.86 15.26 12.13
CA GLY A 102 20.20 15.11 13.54
C GLY A 102 20.97 16.35 14.04
N SER A 103 20.35 17.11 14.94
CA SER A 103 20.89 18.37 15.44
C SER A 103 21.87 18.18 16.61
N GLN A 104 22.94 18.98 16.65
CA GLN A 104 23.87 18.99 17.78
C GLN A 104 23.28 19.66 19.02
N GLN A 105 22.32 20.59 18.87
CA GLN A 105 21.63 21.22 20.01
C GLN A 105 20.84 20.23 20.89
N GLN A 106 20.58 18.99 20.42
CA GLN A 106 20.13 17.93 21.32
C GLN A 106 21.16 17.57 22.38
N LYS A 107 22.49 17.79 22.21
CA LYS A 107 23.47 17.52 23.27
C LYS A 107 23.35 18.48 24.45
N GLU A 108 22.99 19.74 24.22
CA GLU A 108 22.82 20.73 25.29
C GLU A 108 21.42 20.66 25.93
N GLU A 109 20.39 20.34 25.16
CA GLU A 109 19.09 19.92 25.73
C GLU A 109 19.14 18.52 26.38
N ASN A 110 20.22 17.75 26.17
CA ASN A 110 20.54 16.49 26.84
C ASN A 110 21.60 16.63 27.96
N LYS A 111 21.63 17.76 28.69
CA LYS A 111 21.64 17.57 30.16
C LYS A 111 20.34 16.84 30.50
N PRO A 112 20.38 15.70 31.23
CA PRO A 112 19.43 14.62 31.04
C PRO A 112 17.97 15.02 31.27
N LYS A 113 17.26 15.33 30.18
CA LYS A 113 15.81 15.22 30.09
C LYS A 113 15.50 13.76 29.79
N GLU A 114 14.84 13.11 30.73
CA GLU A 114 14.64 11.66 30.77
C GLU A 114 14.03 11.13 29.46
N GLN A 115 14.52 9.97 29.00
CA GLN A 115 13.90 9.25 27.90
C GLN A 115 12.42 9.02 28.23
N LYS A 116 11.51 9.60 27.43
CA LYS A 116 10.14 9.08 27.34
C LYS A 116 10.15 7.74 26.60
N GLN A 117 10.63 6.73 27.33
CA GLN A 117 10.17 5.35 27.20
C GLN A 117 8.63 5.35 27.25
N GLU A 118 7.97 4.45 26.54
CA GLU A 118 6.51 4.37 26.61
C GLU A 118 6.10 4.00 28.04
N ASN A 119 5.53 4.99 28.74
CA ASN A 119 5.15 4.97 30.16
C ASN A 119 4.02 3.98 30.42
N THR A 120 4.34 2.70 30.28
CA THR A 120 3.40 1.58 30.29
C THR A 120 3.49 0.89 31.64
N TYR A 121 2.48 1.09 32.48
CA TYR A 121 2.43 0.56 33.84
C TYR A 121 1.39 -0.55 33.95
N THR A 122 1.66 -1.53 34.80
CA THR A 122 0.72 -2.59 35.13
C THR A 122 -0.18 -2.12 36.27
N VAL A 123 -1.50 -2.22 36.12
CA VAL A 123 -2.46 -1.95 37.20
C VAL A 123 -2.46 -3.12 38.18
N LYS A 124 -2.44 -2.80 39.48
CA LYS A 124 -2.65 -3.74 40.58
C LYS A 124 -3.85 -3.28 41.42
N VAL A 125 -5.00 -3.90 41.21
CA VAL A 125 -6.28 -3.50 41.80
C VAL A 125 -6.32 -3.90 43.28
N LYS A 126 -6.03 -2.96 44.19
CA LYS A 126 -6.04 -3.22 45.65
C LYS A 126 -7.43 -3.21 46.26
N THR A 127 -8.32 -2.38 45.73
CA THR A 127 -9.75 -2.33 46.09
C THR A 127 -10.56 -2.62 44.82
N PRO A 128 -11.40 -3.68 44.78
CA PRO A 128 -12.00 -4.15 43.53
C PRO A 128 -13.12 -3.27 42.97
N GLN A 129 -13.55 -2.23 43.69
CA GLN A 129 -14.64 -1.31 43.31
C GLN A 129 -14.25 0.14 43.62
N GLN A 130 -13.66 0.86 42.66
CA GLN A 130 -13.40 2.29 42.77
C GLN A 130 -13.61 3.00 41.44
N GLU A 131 -14.32 4.13 41.49
CA GLU A 131 -14.52 5.02 40.35
C GLU A 131 -13.35 6.00 40.23
N SER A 132 -12.97 6.34 39.01
CA SER A 132 -11.84 7.23 38.74
C SER A 132 -12.20 8.73 38.76
N GLY A 133 -13.49 9.08 38.73
CA GLY A 133 -13.97 10.46 38.60
C GLY A 133 -15.32 10.57 37.88
N VAL A 134 -15.75 11.81 37.62
CA VAL A 134 -17.03 12.15 36.99
C VAL A 134 -16.83 12.81 35.62
N LEU A 135 -17.70 12.51 34.66
CA LEU A 135 -17.70 13.14 33.33
C LEU A 135 -18.71 14.31 33.28
N SER A 136 -18.39 15.35 32.48
CA SER A 136 -19.33 16.42 32.14
C SER A 136 -20.48 15.91 31.25
N LEU A 137 -21.65 16.57 31.33
CA LEU A 137 -22.86 16.13 30.60
C LEU A 137 -22.75 16.21 29.07
N ASP A 138 -21.87 17.07 28.56
CA ASP A 138 -21.50 17.17 27.14
C ASP A 138 -20.43 16.13 26.72
N SER A 139 -20.02 15.24 27.63
CA SER A 139 -18.93 14.27 27.46
C SER A 139 -17.55 14.87 27.14
N SER A 140 -17.35 16.19 27.27
CA SER A 140 -16.11 16.85 26.82
C SER A 140 -14.96 16.82 27.82
N THR A 141 -15.26 16.76 29.13
CA THR A 141 -14.26 16.91 30.20
C THR A 141 -14.49 15.94 31.35
N PHE A 142 -13.42 15.24 31.76
CA PHE A 142 -13.43 14.32 32.90
C PHE A 142 -12.72 14.95 34.10
N ILE A 143 -13.34 14.82 35.29
CA ILE A 143 -12.85 15.39 36.55
C ILE A 143 -12.53 14.23 37.52
N PRO A 144 -11.26 14.01 37.94
CA PRO A 144 -10.88 12.89 38.79
C PRO A 144 -11.54 12.89 40.17
N LEU A 145 -11.71 11.72 40.76
CA LEU A 145 -12.21 11.58 42.13
C LEU A 145 -11.32 12.34 43.12
N TYR A 146 -11.95 12.97 44.12
CA TYR A 146 -11.41 13.93 45.09
C TYR A 146 -11.07 15.33 44.56
N SER A 147 -11.17 15.59 43.24
CA SER A 147 -10.81 16.91 42.67
C SER A 147 -11.69 18.02 43.23
N LYS A 148 -11.08 19.14 43.65
CA LYS A 148 -11.82 20.32 44.12
C LYS A 148 -12.27 21.17 42.93
N VAL A 149 -13.57 21.43 42.83
CA VAL A 149 -14.20 22.28 41.82
C VAL A 149 -14.91 23.44 42.49
N LYS A 150 -14.95 24.61 41.85
CA LYS A 150 -15.67 25.77 42.39
C LYS A 150 -17.11 25.75 41.88
N ILE A 151 -18.08 25.49 42.75
CA ILE A 151 -19.51 25.52 42.40
C ILE A 151 -19.88 26.97 41.99
N GLN A 152 -20.53 27.11 40.83
CA GLN A 152 -21.15 28.36 40.37
C GLN A 152 -22.65 28.37 40.70
N THR A 153 -23.37 27.31 40.32
CA THR A 153 -24.81 27.13 40.59
C THR A 153 -25.14 25.66 40.79
N GLU A 154 -26.14 25.38 41.62
CA GLU A 154 -26.73 24.06 41.85
C GLU A 154 -28.20 24.12 41.43
N ASP A 155 -28.63 23.26 40.49
CA ASP A 155 -30.02 23.16 40.07
C ASP A 155 -30.60 21.82 40.54
N GLU A 156 -31.42 21.88 41.59
CA GLU A 156 -32.07 20.71 42.17
C GLU A 156 -33.13 20.07 41.25
N LYS A 157 -33.77 20.87 40.39
CA LYS A 157 -34.84 20.39 39.50
C LYS A 157 -34.26 19.68 38.28
N GLN A 158 -33.16 20.19 37.73
CA GLN A 158 -32.44 19.56 36.62
C GLN A 158 -31.49 18.44 37.08
N GLY A 159 -31.07 18.44 38.35
CA GLY A 159 -30.17 17.43 38.89
C GLY A 159 -28.73 17.62 38.40
N VAL A 160 -28.23 18.87 38.43
CA VAL A 160 -26.90 19.22 37.93
C VAL A 160 -26.16 20.22 38.82
N TYR A 161 -24.84 20.16 38.78
CA TYR A 161 -23.93 21.21 39.25
C TYR A 161 -23.29 21.91 38.06
N LYS A 162 -23.26 23.25 38.07
CA LYS A 162 -22.40 24.04 37.20
C LYS A 162 -21.19 24.48 38.00
N VAL A 163 -20.00 24.11 37.55
CA VAL A 163 -18.75 24.24 38.30
C VAL A 163 -17.64 24.86 37.44
N VAL A 164 -16.62 25.44 38.08
CA VAL A 164 -15.34 25.77 37.43
C VAL A 164 -14.29 24.73 37.78
N PHE A 165 -13.64 24.18 36.75
CA PHE A 165 -12.48 23.30 36.85
C PHE A 165 -11.49 23.69 35.75
N GLU A 166 -10.20 23.78 36.09
CA GLU A 166 -9.11 24.26 35.20
C GLU A 166 -9.46 25.57 34.44
N GLY A 167 -10.16 26.50 35.12
CA GLY A 167 -10.57 27.79 34.54
C GLY A 167 -11.75 27.73 33.57
N LYS A 168 -12.29 26.55 33.27
CA LYS A 168 -13.46 26.35 32.40
C LYS A 168 -14.72 26.15 33.21
N THR A 169 -15.84 26.69 32.74
CA THR A 169 -17.18 26.41 33.27
C THR A 169 -17.70 25.11 32.67
N ILE A 170 -18.10 24.16 33.52
CA ILE A 170 -18.48 22.78 33.16
C ILE A 170 -19.79 22.44 33.87
N VAL A 171 -20.66 21.64 33.23
CA VAL A 171 -21.85 21.07 33.87
C VAL A 171 -21.62 19.59 34.14
N ILE A 172 -21.75 19.19 35.41
CA ILE A 172 -21.64 17.80 35.87
C ILE A 172 -22.96 17.37 36.54
N PRO A 173 -23.33 16.08 36.51
CA PRO A 173 -24.57 15.61 37.12
C PRO A 173 -24.53 15.63 38.65
N ARG A 174 -25.71 15.63 39.29
CA ARG A 174 -25.92 15.62 40.75
C ARG A 174 -26.82 14.45 41.16
N GLU A 175 -26.33 13.57 42.03
CA GLU A 175 -27.14 12.48 42.60
C GLU A 175 -28.05 12.94 43.76
N LYS A 176 -29.01 12.08 44.12
CA LYS A 176 -30.06 12.34 45.13
C LYS A 176 -29.51 12.32 46.57
N LYS A 177 -30.28 12.94 47.49
CA LYS A 177 -29.94 13.34 48.88
C LYS A 177 -28.89 12.50 49.65
N ASP A 178 -28.92 11.17 49.58
CA ASP A 178 -28.07 10.30 50.39
C ASP A 178 -26.69 10.02 49.78
N LYS A 179 -26.48 10.38 48.50
CA LYS A 179 -25.22 10.23 47.78
C LYS A 179 -24.96 11.49 46.96
N LYS A 180 -24.15 12.41 47.49
CA LYS A 180 -23.79 13.64 46.76
C LYS A 180 -22.57 13.39 45.86
N THR A 181 -22.62 13.92 44.64
CA THR A 181 -21.49 13.94 43.67
C THR A 181 -20.38 14.90 44.10
N LEU A 182 -20.74 15.96 44.85
CA LEU A 182 -19.82 16.89 45.48
C LEU A 182 -20.05 16.88 46.99
N ASN A 183 -18.99 16.94 47.79
CA ASN A 183 -19.15 17.21 49.22
C ASN A 183 -19.44 18.71 49.47
N ASN A 184 -19.69 19.06 50.73
CA ASN A 184 -19.97 20.45 51.11
C ASN A 184 -18.80 21.43 50.85
N GLU A 185 -17.61 20.94 50.50
CA GLU A 185 -16.44 21.75 50.13
C GLU A 185 -16.22 21.87 48.61
N GLY A 186 -17.10 21.29 47.78
CA GLY A 186 -16.95 21.24 46.33
C GLY A 186 -15.88 20.25 45.85
N GLN A 187 -15.48 19.26 46.65
CA GLN A 187 -14.66 18.13 46.17
C GLN A 187 -15.57 17.08 45.53
N VAL A 188 -15.16 16.54 44.38
CA VAL A 188 -15.78 15.37 43.76
C VAL A 188 -15.64 14.19 44.70
N VAL A 189 -16.74 13.78 45.32
CA VAL A 189 -16.80 12.57 46.16
C VAL A 189 -17.85 11.65 45.61
N PHE A 190 -17.58 10.35 45.63
CA PHE A 190 -18.55 9.37 45.20
C PHE A 190 -18.36 8.07 45.96
N TRP A 191 -19.44 7.57 46.56
CA TRP A 191 -19.49 6.31 47.31
C TRP A 191 -20.67 5.48 46.78
N GLY A 192 -20.51 5.03 45.53
CA GLY A 192 -21.49 4.21 44.82
C GLY A 192 -21.74 2.85 45.50
N ASP A 193 -22.93 2.30 45.33
CA ASP A 193 -23.25 0.93 45.81
C ASP A 193 -22.39 -0.13 45.15
N LYS A 194 -22.19 -1.24 45.85
CA LYS A 194 -21.48 -2.45 45.40
C LYS A 194 -21.92 -2.90 43.99
N LEU A 195 -21.15 -2.51 42.98
CA LEU A 195 -21.28 -3.01 41.61
C LEU A 195 -20.66 -4.41 41.50
N LYS A 196 -21.19 -5.24 40.57
CA LYS A 196 -20.82 -6.66 40.44
C LYS A 196 -19.45 -6.90 39.80
N ASP A 197 -19.01 -6.00 38.91
CA ASP A 197 -17.73 -6.16 38.20
C ASP A 197 -16.53 -5.72 39.06
N LYS A 198 -15.44 -6.48 38.97
CA LYS A 198 -14.19 -6.23 39.71
C LYS A 198 -13.17 -5.55 38.81
N GLY A 199 -12.76 -4.33 39.14
CA GLY A 199 -11.74 -3.55 38.42
C GLY A 199 -11.87 -2.04 38.61
N LEU A 200 -10.94 -1.28 38.03
CA LEU A 200 -10.99 0.19 38.04
C LEU A 200 -11.96 0.70 36.97
N LEU A 201 -12.97 1.47 37.38
CA LEU A 201 -13.96 2.03 36.47
C LEU A 201 -13.48 3.38 35.91
N LEU A 202 -13.24 3.44 34.60
CA LEU A 202 -12.68 4.63 33.93
C LEU A 202 -13.70 5.76 33.68
N TYR A 203 -14.99 5.53 33.94
CA TYR A 203 -16.08 6.45 33.63
C TYR A 203 -17.23 6.31 34.64
N SER A 204 -17.86 7.44 34.98
CA SER A 204 -19.11 7.51 35.75
C SER A 204 -19.89 8.76 35.33
N GLU A 205 -21.10 8.60 34.80
CA GLU A 205 -22.12 9.64 34.72
C GLU A 205 -23.21 9.23 35.73
N ALA A 206 -23.55 10.12 36.65
CA ALA A 206 -24.40 9.81 37.80
C ALA A 206 -25.79 9.27 37.39
N ARG A 207 -26.24 8.26 38.13
CA ARG A 207 -27.09 7.17 37.62
C ARG A 207 -28.50 7.58 37.16
N LYS A 208 -28.74 7.48 35.85
CA LYS A 208 -29.97 6.90 35.27
C LYS A 208 -29.64 5.82 34.23
N ASN A 209 -29.32 4.62 34.71
CA ASN A 209 -29.25 3.36 33.94
C ASN A 209 -28.54 3.33 32.58
N ALA A 210 -27.41 4.04 32.42
CA ALA A 210 -26.11 3.46 32.03
C ALA A 210 -25.10 4.57 31.71
N PRO A 211 -23.91 4.57 32.37
CA PRO A 211 -22.73 4.31 31.54
C PRO A 211 -21.64 3.46 32.23
N THR A 212 -20.90 2.72 31.40
CA THR A 212 -19.55 2.26 31.71
C THR A 212 -18.83 2.03 30.37
N LYS A 213 -17.70 2.70 30.12
CA LYS A 213 -16.97 2.52 28.84
C LYS A 213 -15.56 1.95 28.96
N GLY A 214 -15.09 1.64 30.16
CA GLY A 214 -13.86 0.86 30.37
C GLY A 214 -13.71 0.36 31.80
N VAL A 215 -13.36 -0.92 31.96
CA VAL A 215 -12.90 -1.51 33.22
C VAL A 215 -11.45 -1.92 32.98
N VAL A 216 -10.51 -1.40 33.78
CA VAL A 216 -9.13 -1.91 33.77
C VAL A 216 -9.03 -3.02 34.80
N LYS A 217 -8.62 -4.21 34.36
CA LYS A 217 -8.47 -5.38 35.23
C LYS A 217 -7.09 -5.43 35.87
N ASP A 218 -6.99 -6.21 36.93
CA ASP A 218 -5.71 -6.52 37.57
C ASP A 218 -4.74 -7.15 36.56
N GLY A 219 -3.48 -6.70 36.55
CA GLY A 219 -2.46 -7.15 35.62
C GLY A 219 -2.48 -6.49 34.23
N GLU A 220 -3.47 -5.66 33.89
CA GLU A 220 -3.53 -4.99 32.59
C GLU A 220 -2.59 -3.79 32.48
N LYS A 221 -2.15 -3.50 31.24
CA LYS A 221 -1.19 -2.44 30.92
C LYS A 221 -1.89 -1.17 30.47
N ILE A 222 -1.49 -0.04 31.06
CA ILE A 222 -2.01 1.31 30.80
C ILE A 222 -0.88 2.27 30.47
N THR A 223 -1.15 3.30 29.66
CA THR A 223 -0.16 4.36 29.39
C THR A 223 -0.43 5.58 30.25
N ILE A 224 0.51 6.01 31.10
CA ILE A 224 0.38 7.26 31.86
C ILE A 224 0.65 8.46 30.95
N LEU A 225 -0.35 9.34 30.82
CA LEU A 225 -0.33 10.57 30.05
C LEU A 225 0.17 11.76 30.87
N ASN A 226 -0.32 11.92 32.11
CA ASN A 226 0.02 13.04 33.00
C ASN A 226 -0.21 12.69 34.49
N LYS A 227 0.41 13.43 35.42
CA LYS A 227 0.22 13.31 36.89
C LYS A 227 -0.63 14.47 37.41
N PHE A 228 -1.52 14.17 38.35
CA PHE A 228 -2.36 15.13 39.06
C PHE A 228 -2.28 14.84 40.56
N GLU A 229 -2.15 15.87 41.38
CA GLU A 229 -2.15 15.73 42.84
C GLU A 229 -3.36 16.44 43.41
N VAL A 230 -4.12 15.73 44.23
CA VAL A 230 -5.46 16.11 44.62
C VAL A 230 -5.61 15.92 46.13
N GLN A 231 -6.00 16.97 46.86
CA GLN A 231 -6.29 16.84 48.29
C GLN A 231 -7.62 16.11 48.46
N GLY A 232 -7.59 14.90 49.02
CA GLY A 232 -8.79 14.16 49.43
C GLY A 232 -9.14 14.45 50.89
N LYS A 233 -10.12 13.72 51.42
CA LYS A 233 -10.66 13.94 52.76
C LYS A 233 -9.61 13.73 53.86
N ASP A 234 -8.84 12.64 53.76
CA ASP A 234 -7.98 12.16 54.86
C ASP A 234 -6.47 12.31 54.54
N LYS A 235 -6.11 12.46 53.26
CA LYS A 235 -4.72 12.62 52.78
C LYS A 235 -4.67 13.29 51.41
N LYS A 236 -3.46 13.64 50.97
CA LYS A 236 -3.18 14.00 49.57
C LYS A 236 -3.13 12.73 48.71
N HIS A 237 -3.88 12.71 47.60
CA HIS A 237 -3.98 11.60 46.66
C HIS A 237 -3.25 11.93 45.35
N THR A 238 -2.37 11.04 44.91
CA THR A 238 -1.73 11.11 43.59
C THR A 238 -2.57 10.34 42.58
N TRP A 239 -3.07 11.03 41.55
CA TRP A 239 -3.74 10.43 40.40
C TRP A 239 -2.88 10.55 39.15
N TYR A 240 -3.03 9.60 38.23
CA TYR A 240 -2.42 9.65 36.91
C TYR A 240 -3.51 9.61 35.85
N LYS A 241 -3.52 10.58 34.94
CA LYS A 241 -4.31 10.52 33.71
C LYS A 241 -3.69 9.46 32.81
N ILE A 242 -4.50 8.55 32.28
CA ILE A 242 -4.06 7.38 31.53
C ILE A 242 -4.80 7.25 30.20
N LYS A 243 -4.20 6.49 29.28
CA LYS A 243 -4.83 5.95 28.08
C LYS A 243 -4.89 4.43 28.15
N TYR A 244 -6.05 3.85 27.88
CA TYR A 244 -6.29 2.41 27.81
C TYR A 244 -7.31 2.10 26.71
N GLN A 245 -6.95 1.21 25.76
CA GLN A 245 -7.81 0.84 24.62
C GLN A 245 -8.48 2.05 23.91
N GLU A 246 -7.68 3.03 23.53
CA GLU A 246 -8.12 4.31 22.92
C GLU A 246 -9.05 5.20 23.76
N LYS A 247 -9.21 4.91 25.05
CA LYS A 247 -10.01 5.71 26.00
C LYS A 247 -9.12 6.35 27.06
N GLU A 248 -9.49 7.55 27.50
CA GLU A 248 -8.81 8.23 28.60
C GLU A 248 -9.54 8.00 29.94
N GLY A 249 -8.79 8.02 31.03
CA GLY A 249 -9.33 7.91 32.39
C GLY A 249 -8.25 8.23 33.41
N PHE A 250 -8.50 7.93 34.69
CA PHE A 250 -7.52 8.20 35.75
C PHE A 250 -7.33 6.99 36.68
N VAL A 251 -6.11 6.81 37.18
CA VAL A 251 -5.76 5.76 38.16
C VAL A 251 -5.09 6.37 39.38
N LEU A 252 -5.51 5.94 40.57
CA LEU A 252 -4.87 6.33 41.82
C LEU A 252 -3.52 5.60 41.94
N GLU A 253 -2.47 6.29 42.39
CA GLU A 253 -1.10 5.76 42.44
C GLU A 253 -0.97 4.43 43.19
N GLU A 254 -1.80 4.20 44.22
CA GLU A 254 -1.80 2.95 44.97
C GLU A 254 -2.31 1.74 44.16
N HIS A 255 -2.99 1.95 43.03
CA HIS A 255 -3.42 0.89 42.09
C HIS A 255 -2.40 0.61 40.98
N LEU A 256 -1.18 1.15 41.07
CA LEU A 256 -0.07 0.77 40.19
C LEU A 256 0.77 -0.34 40.84
N ALA A 257 1.20 -1.34 40.07
CA ALA A 257 2.03 -2.44 40.54
C ALA A 257 3.42 -1.97 41.02
N THR A 258 3.91 -0.87 40.44
CA THR A 258 5.12 -0.14 40.84
C THR A 258 4.81 1.35 40.85
N LYS A 259 5.30 2.12 41.83
CA LYS A 259 5.12 3.57 41.82
C LYS A 259 6.01 4.18 40.73
N PRO A 260 5.52 5.15 39.93
CA PRO A 260 6.34 5.84 38.94
C PRO A 260 7.56 6.57 39.54
N SER A 261 7.54 6.87 40.83
CA SER A 261 8.63 7.49 41.60
C SER A 261 9.75 6.52 42.01
N GLU A 262 9.45 5.23 42.23
CA GLU A 262 10.42 4.25 42.74
C GLU A 262 11.32 3.65 41.62
N ASN A 263 10.97 3.87 40.36
CA ASN A 263 11.67 3.30 39.21
C ASN A 263 13.04 3.97 38.89
N LYS A 264 13.48 4.95 39.69
CA LYS A 264 14.69 5.76 39.45
C LYS A 264 15.98 5.22 40.09
N GLU A 265 15.92 4.34 41.09
CA GLU A 265 17.15 3.95 41.83
C GLU A 265 17.81 2.64 41.37
N ASN A 266 17.07 1.70 40.77
CA ASN A 266 17.64 0.40 40.37
C ASN A 266 18.41 0.40 39.02
N GLN A 267 18.57 1.53 38.34
CA GLN A 267 19.26 1.61 37.03
C GLN A 267 20.78 1.90 37.11
N LYS A 268 21.42 1.73 38.27
CA LYS A 268 22.86 2.04 38.47
C LYS A 268 23.84 0.87 38.40
N LYS A 269 23.42 -0.38 38.14
CA LYS A 269 24.33 -1.56 38.18
C LYS A 269 24.59 -2.30 36.87
N ASP A 270 23.84 -2.07 35.80
CA ASP A 270 24.10 -2.69 34.48
C ASP A 270 24.73 -1.72 33.46
N ALA A 271 25.84 -1.09 33.85
CA ALA A 271 26.69 -0.32 32.95
C ALA A 271 27.57 -1.21 32.04
N LYS A 272 26.98 -2.21 31.38
CA LYS A 272 27.64 -2.98 30.30
C LYS A 272 27.31 -2.36 28.94
N LYS A 273 28.30 -1.66 28.39
CA LYS A 273 28.36 -1.05 27.05
C LYS A 273 27.31 -1.57 26.04
N THR A 274 26.18 -0.88 25.94
CA THR A 274 25.39 -0.80 24.71
C THR A 274 25.55 0.60 24.14
N THR A 275 26.60 0.78 23.34
CA THR A 275 26.74 1.93 22.46
C THR A 275 25.58 1.95 21.46
N THR A 276 24.53 2.69 21.80
CA THR A 276 23.48 3.05 20.84
C THR A 276 24.13 3.82 19.71
N LYS A 277 24.24 3.17 18.53
CA LYS A 277 24.79 3.81 17.34
C LYS A 277 24.08 5.15 17.09
N PRO A 278 24.80 6.22 16.67
CA PRO A 278 24.13 7.42 16.20
C PRO A 278 23.17 7.05 15.07
N LYS A 279 22.02 7.73 14.99
CA LYS A 279 21.15 7.62 13.81
C LYS A 279 22.00 7.96 12.60
N SER A 280 22.14 7.02 11.67
CA SER A 280 23.08 7.15 10.56
C SER A 280 22.80 8.42 9.78
N LEU A 281 23.81 9.28 9.70
CA LEU A 281 23.85 10.42 8.79
C LEU A 281 23.72 9.91 7.34
N PRO A 282 23.13 10.66 6.39
CA PRO A 282 23.17 10.29 4.98
C PRO A 282 24.61 10.14 4.49
N LYS A 283 24.89 9.14 3.66
CA LYS A 283 26.26 8.83 3.21
C LYS A 283 27.00 10.01 2.60
N PHE A 284 26.31 10.83 1.81
CA PHE A 284 26.90 12.00 1.15
C PHE A 284 27.37 13.09 2.14
N LEU A 285 26.94 13.00 3.41
CA LEU A 285 27.33 13.89 4.50
C LEU A 285 28.33 13.26 5.49
N GLU A 286 28.67 11.96 5.38
CA GLU A 286 29.56 11.27 6.34
C GLU A 286 30.95 11.93 6.45
N ASN A 287 31.44 12.54 5.37
CA ASN A 287 32.71 13.27 5.31
C ASN A 287 32.52 14.80 5.22
N GLN A 288 31.31 15.32 5.46
CA GLN A 288 31.01 16.75 5.38
C GLN A 288 31.00 17.40 6.76
N ILE A 289 31.53 18.62 6.86
CA ILE A 289 31.47 19.41 8.08
C ILE A 289 30.16 20.21 8.08
N PRO A 290 29.38 20.22 9.19
CA PRO A 290 28.19 21.04 9.28
C PRO A 290 28.53 22.52 9.14
N LYS A 291 27.88 23.22 8.21
CA LYS A 291 28.02 24.65 7.98
C LYS A 291 26.74 25.20 7.37
N ASP A 292 26.32 26.37 7.85
CA ASP A 292 25.12 27.06 7.38
C ASP A 292 25.36 27.78 6.04
N GLU A 293 25.77 27.01 5.04
CA GLU A 293 25.94 27.48 3.67
C GLU A 293 25.35 26.50 2.68
N VAL A 294 25.25 26.96 1.44
CA VAL A 294 24.81 26.13 0.32
C VAL A 294 26.05 25.59 -0.35
N VAL A 295 26.19 24.27 -0.34
CA VAL A 295 27.30 23.54 -0.95
C VAL A 295 26.82 22.99 -2.28
N THR A 296 27.42 23.45 -3.38
CA THR A 296 27.25 22.83 -4.71
C THR A 296 28.18 21.63 -4.84
N CYS A 297 27.70 20.55 -5.46
CA CYS A 297 28.45 19.30 -5.56
C CYS A 297 28.00 18.48 -6.79
N ASN A 298 28.46 17.23 -6.88
CA ASN A 298 28.13 16.32 -7.98
C ASN A 298 28.19 14.86 -7.51
N ILE A 299 27.42 14.54 -6.45
CA ILE A 299 27.52 13.26 -5.72
C ILE A 299 26.44 12.29 -6.18
N ASP A 300 26.83 11.09 -6.64
CA ASP A 300 25.88 10.07 -7.08
C ASP A 300 24.97 9.59 -5.92
N VAL A 301 23.68 9.41 -6.21
CA VAL A 301 22.68 8.93 -5.24
C VAL A 301 21.70 7.97 -5.92
N LYS A 302 21.33 6.87 -5.24
CA LYS A 302 20.44 5.85 -5.79
C LYS A 302 18.97 6.13 -5.45
N GLY A 303 18.06 5.77 -6.35
CA GLY A 303 16.61 5.81 -6.07
C GLY A 303 16.26 4.94 -4.86
N GLY A 304 15.67 5.55 -3.83
CA GLY A 304 15.36 4.90 -2.54
C GLY A 304 16.48 4.96 -1.49
N GLU A 305 17.61 5.59 -1.80
CA GLU A 305 18.68 5.88 -0.84
C GLU A 305 18.22 6.94 0.17
N PHE A 306 18.68 6.80 1.41
CA PHE A 306 18.34 7.70 2.51
C PHE A 306 19.10 9.01 2.39
N ILE A 307 18.37 10.12 2.32
CA ILE A 307 18.93 11.47 2.09
C ILE A 307 18.65 12.45 3.22
N GLY A 308 17.99 12.03 4.30
CA GLY A 308 17.68 12.88 5.46
C GLY A 308 16.40 12.43 6.17
N TRP A 309 16.12 13.03 7.32
CA TRP A 309 14.85 12.84 8.05
C TRP A 309 13.89 13.99 7.74
N VAL A 310 12.60 13.79 8.04
CA VAL A 310 11.67 14.92 8.15
C VAL A 310 12.17 15.87 9.24
N GLY A 311 12.29 17.15 8.90
CA GLY A 311 12.70 18.22 9.81
C GLY A 311 11.57 19.15 10.20
N ARG A 312 11.88 20.07 11.13
CA ARG A 312 10.94 21.10 11.56
C ARG A 312 10.75 22.15 10.47
N GLN A 313 9.52 22.41 10.07
CA GLN A 313 9.16 23.50 9.16
C GLN A 313 8.76 24.77 9.94
N GLY A 314 8.15 24.61 11.12
CA GLY A 314 7.76 25.69 12.03
C GLY A 314 6.73 26.66 11.45
N LEU A 315 5.54 26.76 12.03
CA LEU A 315 4.46 27.65 11.56
C LEU A 315 3.98 28.54 12.69
N PHE A 316 3.50 29.75 12.37
CA PHE A 316 2.93 30.70 13.35
C PHE A 316 2.01 30.06 14.40
N ASN A 317 1.00 29.33 13.95
CA ASN A 317 -0.01 28.69 14.80
C ASN A 317 0.39 27.27 15.22
N ASN A 318 1.53 26.77 14.73
CA ASN A 318 2.07 25.45 15.08
C ASN A 318 3.61 25.48 14.97
N PRO A 319 4.32 26.08 15.95
CA PRO A 319 5.77 26.28 15.88
C PRO A 319 6.56 24.96 15.90
N ASN A 320 5.91 23.86 16.28
CA ASN A 320 6.46 22.51 16.27
C ASN A 320 6.01 21.68 15.04
N TYR A 321 5.51 22.32 13.98
CA TYR A 321 5.13 21.63 12.74
C TYR A 321 6.35 21.01 12.05
N VAL A 322 6.24 19.74 11.67
CA VAL A 322 7.33 18.89 11.16
C VAL A 322 6.90 18.24 9.85
N ALA A 323 7.41 18.77 8.75
CA ALA A 323 7.17 18.27 7.40
C ALA A 323 8.32 18.64 6.47
N THR A 324 8.62 17.76 5.51
CA THR A 324 9.55 18.04 4.41
C THR A 324 8.74 18.39 3.18
N HIS A 325 9.05 19.52 2.56
CA HIS A 325 8.48 19.92 1.27
C HIS A 325 9.29 19.27 0.14
N ILE A 326 8.60 18.70 -0.86
CA ILE A 326 9.23 17.97 -1.96
C ILE A 326 8.61 18.41 -3.29
N GLU A 327 9.47 18.77 -4.24
CA GLU A 327 9.09 19.14 -5.62
C GLU A 327 9.73 18.18 -6.63
N VAL A 328 9.08 18.04 -7.80
CA VAL A 328 9.67 17.41 -8.98
C VAL A 328 9.40 18.28 -10.19
N PHE A 329 10.45 18.66 -10.92
CA PHE A 329 10.33 19.58 -12.06
C PHE A 329 11.37 19.36 -13.15
N THR A 330 11.13 19.88 -14.35
CA THR A 330 12.06 19.85 -15.49
C THR A 330 12.04 21.17 -16.27
N PRO A 331 13.18 21.68 -16.75
CA PRO A 331 13.23 22.82 -17.67
C PRO A 331 12.93 22.41 -19.12
N ASP A 332 12.96 21.12 -19.43
CA ASP A 332 12.80 20.59 -20.78
C ASP A 332 11.30 20.45 -21.16
N ASN A 333 10.99 20.12 -22.42
CA ASN A 333 9.61 20.14 -22.93
C ASN A 333 8.71 19.04 -22.33
N GLY A 334 7.87 19.40 -21.36
CA GLY A 334 6.89 18.50 -20.74
C GLY A 334 5.72 18.07 -21.63
N GLU A 335 5.34 18.84 -22.67
CA GLU A 335 4.18 18.51 -23.53
C GLU A 335 4.47 17.33 -24.45
N ASP A 336 5.59 17.40 -25.17
CA ASP A 336 6.03 16.34 -26.08
C ASP A 336 6.33 15.03 -25.32
N PHE A 337 6.80 15.14 -24.06
CA PHE A 337 7.02 14.01 -23.16
C PHE A 337 5.72 13.37 -22.67
N ILE A 338 4.78 14.16 -22.13
CA ILE A 338 3.50 13.64 -21.58
C ILE A 338 2.62 12.99 -22.65
N SER A 339 2.67 13.50 -23.88
CA SER A 339 1.94 12.97 -25.03
C SER A 339 2.62 11.78 -25.73
N ASN A 340 3.87 11.45 -25.36
CA ASN A 340 4.71 10.46 -26.01
C ASN A 340 4.92 10.68 -27.52
N LYS A 341 5.23 11.92 -27.92
CA LYS A 341 5.31 12.30 -29.34
C LYS A 341 6.40 11.56 -30.13
N LYS A 342 7.39 10.97 -29.46
CA LYS A 342 8.46 10.14 -30.03
C LYS A 342 8.10 8.64 -30.15
N ASP A 343 6.91 8.21 -29.74
CA ASP A 343 6.48 6.79 -29.63
C ASP A 343 7.45 5.92 -28.79
N ASP A 344 7.92 6.47 -27.66
CA ASP A 344 8.72 5.70 -26.71
C ASP A 344 7.95 4.45 -26.25
N GLY A 345 8.66 3.33 -26.20
CA GLY A 345 8.06 2.02 -25.90
C GLY A 345 7.08 1.55 -26.98
N LYS A 346 7.31 1.84 -28.26
CA LYS A 346 6.50 1.38 -29.41
C LYS A 346 6.17 -0.13 -29.39
N ASN A 347 7.07 -0.94 -28.85
CA ASN A 347 6.92 -2.41 -28.69
C ASN A 347 6.35 -2.81 -27.30
N GLU A 348 6.30 -1.89 -26.34
CA GLU A 348 5.94 -2.09 -24.94
C GLU A 348 4.45 -1.80 -24.65
N LYS A 349 3.57 -2.17 -25.59
CA LYS A 349 2.13 -1.81 -25.60
C LYS A 349 1.33 -2.68 -24.61
N PHE A 350 1.62 -2.51 -23.33
CA PHE A 350 1.14 -3.31 -22.20
C PHE A 350 -0.14 -2.77 -21.53
N TYR A 351 -0.63 -1.61 -21.94
CA TYR A 351 -1.80 -0.96 -21.35
C TYR A 351 -2.91 -0.79 -22.37
N ALA A 352 -4.16 -0.77 -21.91
CA ALA A 352 -5.32 -0.42 -22.73
C ALA A 352 -6.30 0.44 -21.94
N GLN A 353 -7.15 1.19 -22.65
CA GLN A 353 -8.24 1.97 -22.06
C GLN A 353 -9.56 1.25 -22.33
N LEU A 354 -10.27 0.89 -21.26
CA LEU A 354 -11.60 0.29 -21.34
C LEU A 354 -12.65 1.37 -21.16
N PRO A 355 -13.64 1.51 -22.07
CA PRO A 355 -14.72 2.47 -21.91
C PRO A 355 -15.66 2.10 -20.75
N ALA A 356 -16.47 3.06 -20.31
CA ALA A 356 -17.60 2.80 -19.42
C ALA A 356 -18.54 1.75 -20.05
N LYS A 357 -19.24 0.99 -19.20
CA LYS A 357 -20.10 -0.16 -19.58
C LYS A 357 -19.35 -1.35 -20.18
N THR A 358 -18.02 -1.37 -20.19
CA THR A 358 -17.25 -2.59 -20.52
C THR A 358 -17.61 -3.70 -19.54
N ILE A 359 -17.89 -4.89 -20.05
CA ILE A 359 -18.18 -6.09 -19.28
C ILE A 359 -16.87 -6.87 -19.10
N LEU A 360 -16.44 -7.04 -17.86
CA LEU A 360 -15.37 -7.96 -17.48
C LEU A 360 -15.98 -9.34 -17.25
N LYS A 361 -15.52 -10.35 -18.01
CA LYS A 361 -16.07 -11.70 -17.89
C LYS A 361 -15.40 -12.44 -16.74
N ASN A 362 -16.17 -12.95 -15.78
CA ASN A 362 -15.61 -13.76 -14.67
C ASN A 362 -14.97 -15.07 -15.16
N TYR A 363 -15.24 -15.47 -16.41
CA TYR A 363 -14.82 -16.73 -17.03
C TYR A 363 -14.70 -16.60 -18.55
N ILE A 364 -14.09 -17.62 -19.16
CA ILE A 364 -14.06 -17.84 -20.60
C ILE A 364 -14.89 -19.10 -20.89
N LYS A 365 -15.90 -18.98 -21.76
CA LYS A 365 -16.72 -20.08 -22.26
C LYS A 365 -16.23 -20.51 -23.65
N ARG A 366 -16.42 -21.80 -23.96
CA ARG A 366 -16.30 -22.41 -25.29
C ARG A 366 -17.67 -22.87 -25.74
N ILE A 367 -17.99 -22.73 -27.03
CA ILE A 367 -19.12 -23.45 -27.63
C ILE A 367 -18.72 -24.92 -27.75
N LEU A 368 -19.43 -25.80 -27.03
CA LEU A 368 -19.21 -27.24 -27.04
C LEU A 368 -20.55 -27.91 -26.81
N PHE A 369 -21.00 -28.72 -27.76
CA PHE A 369 -22.27 -29.43 -27.65
C PHE A 369 -22.05 -30.80 -27.01
N ILE A 370 -22.54 -30.97 -25.79
CA ILE A 370 -22.69 -32.28 -25.14
C ILE A 370 -24.19 -32.60 -25.20
N PRO A 371 -24.63 -33.59 -26.01
CA PRO A 371 -26.05 -33.87 -26.21
C PRO A 371 -26.80 -34.20 -24.93
N GLN A 372 -28.10 -33.90 -24.91
CA GLN A 372 -29.05 -34.48 -23.96
C GLN A 372 -28.90 -36.02 -23.92
N SER A 373 -29.22 -36.61 -22.78
CA SER A 373 -29.14 -38.05 -22.51
C SER A 373 -27.72 -38.67 -22.50
N THR A 374 -26.67 -37.91 -22.83
CA THR A 374 -25.26 -38.34 -22.66
C THR A 374 -25.02 -38.77 -21.21
N LYS A 375 -24.40 -39.93 -20.99
CA LYS A 375 -24.05 -40.39 -19.63
C LYS A 375 -22.86 -39.62 -19.08
N VAL A 376 -23.04 -39.02 -17.91
CA VAL A 376 -22.02 -38.21 -17.22
C VAL A 376 -21.90 -38.58 -15.75
N LYS A 377 -20.69 -38.43 -15.22
CA LYS A 377 -20.37 -38.56 -13.79
C LYS A 377 -20.13 -37.18 -13.18
N ILE A 378 -20.82 -36.86 -12.08
CA ILE A 378 -20.68 -35.57 -11.39
C ILE A 378 -19.46 -35.61 -10.48
N LEU A 379 -18.37 -34.96 -10.90
CA LEU A 379 -17.11 -34.91 -10.15
C LEU A 379 -17.11 -33.87 -9.03
N ALA A 380 -17.83 -32.75 -9.23
CA ALA A 380 -18.01 -31.70 -8.23
C ALA A 380 -19.25 -30.84 -8.51
N VAL A 381 -19.84 -30.28 -7.46
CA VAL A 381 -20.83 -29.20 -7.54
C VAL A 381 -20.30 -28.05 -6.68
N GLN A 382 -20.12 -26.87 -7.27
CA GLN A 382 -19.52 -25.70 -6.63
C GLN A 382 -20.32 -24.44 -6.98
N GLY A 383 -21.21 -24.03 -6.07
CA GLY A 383 -22.12 -22.90 -6.29
C GLY A 383 -23.03 -23.12 -7.50
N ASP A 384 -22.92 -22.21 -8.47
CA ASP A 384 -23.63 -22.22 -9.75
C ASP A 384 -22.97 -23.12 -10.82
N CYS A 385 -21.95 -23.91 -10.48
CA CYS A 385 -21.15 -24.67 -11.45
C CYS A 385 -21.04 -26.15 -11.12
N VAL A 386 -20.98 -26.97 -12.16
CA VAL A 386 -20.90 -28.43 -12.08
C VAL A 386 -19.68 -28.90 -12.87
N GLN A 387 -18.85 -29.75 -12.26
CA GLN A 387 -17.82 -30.49 -12.97
C GLN A 387 -18.37 -31.88 -13.31
N LEU A 388 -18.34 -32.22 -14.58
CA LEU A 388 -18.79 -33.51 -15.08
C LEU A 388 -17.68 -34.22 -15.86
N GLU A 389 -17.74 -35.54 -15.90
CA GLU A 389 -16.97 -36.39 -16.80
C GLU A 389 -17.93 -37.11 -17.74
N THR A 390 -17.71 -37.06 -19.05
CA THR A 390 -18.49 -37.84 -20.02
C THR A 390 -18.03 -39.29 -20.02
N LEU A 391 -18.91 -40.19 -19.62
CA LEU A 391 -18.60 -41.63 -19.56
C LEU A 391 -18.49 -42.22 -20.98
N GLU A 392 -19.26 -41.66 -21.90
CA GLU A 392 -19.28 -42.00 -23.33
C GLU A 392 -18.27 -41.15 -24.13
N ASN A 393 -17.76 -41.70 -25.24
CA ASN A 393 -16.84 -40.96 -26.13
C ASN A 393 -17.65 -40.03 -27.03
N LEU A 394 -17.34 -38.73 -27.00
CA LEU A 394 -17.97 -37.74 -27.88
C LEU A 394 -17.39 -37.83 -29.30
N VAL A 395 -18.27 -37.80 -30.32
CA VAL A 395 -17.89 -37.99 -31.73
C VAL A 395 -17.20 -36.74 -32.30
N LYS A 396 -16.09 -36.94 -33.03
CA LYS A 396 -15.28 -35.89 -33.65
C LYS A 396 -15.86 -35.45 -35.01
N ILE A 397 -15.87 -34.14 -35.26
CA ILE A 397 -16.25 -33.54 -36.55
C ILE A 397 -15.12 -33.75 -37.59
N THR A 398 -15.46 -33.94 -38.87
CA THR A 398 -14.51 -33.96 -40.00
C THR A 398 -14.22 -32.55 -40.50
N ASP A 399 -13.02 -32.32 -41.05
CA ASP A 399 -12.53 -30.98 -41.42
C ASP A 399 -13.43 -30.26 -42.45
N GLU A 400 -14.12 -31.03 -43.30
CA GLU A 400 -15.10 -30.55 -44.28
C GLU A 400 -16.33 -29.89 -43.63
N GLN A 401 -16.78 -30.41 -42.48
CA GLN A 401 -17.90 -29.88 -41.71
C GLN A 401 -17.51 -28.63 -40.88
N GLN A 402 -16.22 -28.35 -40.67
CA GLN A 402 -15.79 -27.10 -40.00
C GLN A 402 -16.00 -25.85 -40.86
N LYS A 403 -16.09 -26.00 -42.19
CA LYS A 403 -16.14 -24.88 -43.14
C LYS A 403 -17.42 -24.02 -43.04
N TYR A 404 -18.46 -24.52 -42.36
CA TYR A 404 -19.79 -23.92 -42.26
C TYR A 404 -20.10 -23.32 -40.87
N GLN A 405 -19.09 -22.84 -40.13
CA GLN A 405 -19.28 -22.18 -38.82
C GLN A 405 -19.92 -20.77 -38.91
N GLN A 406 -21.15 -20.68 -39.41
CA GLN A 406 -22.04 -19.55 -39.16
C GLN A 406 -23.24 -19.99 -38.32
N ARG A 407 -23.55 -19.19 -37.29
CA ARG A 407 -24.49 -19.52 -36.21
C ARG A 407 -25.88 -19.94 -36.70
N TRP A 408 -26.36 -19.32 -37.78
CA TRP A 408 -27.68 -19.57 -38.38
C TRP A 408 -27.81 -20.94 -39.06
N TYR A 409 -26.71 -21.48 -39.62
CA TYR A 409 -26.73 -22.79 -40.29
C TYR A 409 -26.83 -23.93 -39.26
N VAL A 410 -26.29 -23.72 -38.05
CA VAL A 410 -26.38 -24.68 -36.95
C VAL A 410 -27.81 -24.77 -36.41
N ASP A 411 -28.51 -23.63 -36.22
CA ASP A 411 -29.92 -23.61 -35.81
C ASP A 411 -30.85 -24.26 -36.85
N PHE A 412 -30.56 -24.10 -38.14
CA PHE A 412 -31.28 -24.80 -39.22
C PHE A 412 -31.09 -26.32 -39.14
N VAL A 413 -29.84 -26.78 -39.00
CA VAL A 413 -29.52 -28.22 -38.89
C VAL A 413 -30.13 -28.85 -37.63
N LEU A 414 -30.18 -28.12 -36.50
CA LEU A 414 -30.83 -28.59 -35.27
C LEU A 414 -32.36 -28.75 -35.41
N ARG A 415 -33.01 -27.99 -36.30
CA ARG A 415 -34.47 -28.08 -36.55
C ARG A 415 -34.88 -29.21 -37.49
N VAL A 416 -33.97 -29.73 -38.32
CA VAL A 416 -34.34 -30.56 -39.49
C VAL A 416 -34.09 -32.06 -39.29
N ILE A 417 -33.14 -32.47 -38.42
CA ILE A 417 -32.58 -33.84 -38.48
C ILE A 417 -32.94 -34.73 -37.26
N GLY A 418 -33.49 -34.18 -36.18
CA GLY A 418 -33.81 -34.94 -34.96
C GLY A 418 -32.58 -35.23 -34.07
N GLU A 419 -32.82 -35.67 -32.84
CA GLU A 419 -31.87 -35.50 -31.71
C GLU A 419 -30.69 -36.50 -31.62
N GLU A 420 -30.40 -37.29 -32.66
CA GLU A 420 -29.37 -38.34 -32.55
C GLU A 420 -27.93 -37.84 -32.85
N LYS A 421 -27.19 -37.55 -31.77
CA LYS A 421 -25.71 -37.69 -31.59
C LYS A 421 -24.76 -36.73 -32.37
N PHE A 422 -24.70 -35.44 -32.00
CA PHE A 422 -23.78 -34.44 -32.59
C PHE A 422 -23.56 -33.19 -31.68
N ARG A 423 -22.44 -32.43 -31.59
CA ARG A 423 -21.07 -32.43 -32.21
C ARG A 423 -19.99 -31.82 -31.25
N VAL A 424 -18.72 -32.26 -31.30
CA VAL A 424 -17.59 -31.65 -30.53
C VAL A 424 -16.58 -30.87 -31.38
N ASP A 425 -16.18 -29.69 -30.89
CA ASP A 425 -15.17 -28.82 -31.50
C ASP A 425 -13.73 -29.42 -31.41
N THR A 426 -13.05 -29.50 -32.56
CA THR A 426 -11.93 -30.40 -32.87
C THR A 426 -10.61 -30.06 -32.16
N HIS A 427 -10.47 -28.89 -31.54
CA HIS A 427 -9.27 -28.51 -30.76
C HIS A 427 -9.06 -29.34 -29.48
N PHE A 428 -10.01 -30.20 -29.08
CA PHE A 428 -9.78 -31.25 -28.08
C PHE A 428 -9.44 -32.57 -28.78
N SER A 429 -8.29 -32.63 -29.45
CA SER A 429 -7.73 -33.92 -29.86
C SER A 429 -6.95 -34.54 -28.68
N LYS A 430 -7.46 -35.69 -28.21
CA LYS A 430 -6.95 -36.59 -27.16
C LYS A 430 -7.31 -36.22 -25.69
N GLU A 431 -8.02 -37.18 -25.07
CA GLU A 431 -8.10 -37.50 -23.62
C GLU A 431 -8.99 -36.71 -22.65
N LYS A 432 -9.35 -35.43 -22.84
CA LYS A 432 -10.19 -34.73 -21.85
C LYS A 432 -11.69 -35.08 -21.94
N LYS A 433 -12.14 -35.98 -21.07
CA LYS A 433 -13.57 -36.27 -20.77
C LYS A 433 -14.22 -35.30 -19.77
N ILE A 434 -13.44 -34.43 -19.13
CA ILE A 434 -13.87 -33.62 -17.98
C ILE A 434 -14.16 -32.16 -18.37
N TYR A 435 -15.33 -31.66 -17.99
CA TYR A 435 -15.83 -30.32 -18.32
C TYR A 435 -16.42 -29.60 -17.10
N TRP A 436 -16.33 -28.28 -17.08
CA TRP A 436 -17.07 -27.42 -16.15
C TRP A 436 -18.23 -26.76 -16.88
N VAL A 437 -19.44 -26.81 -16.31
CA VAL A 437 -20.67 -26.34 -16.96
C VAL A 437 -21.56 -25.56 -15.98
N ASP A 438 -22.51 -24.79 -16.52
CA ASP A 438 -23.49 -24.06 -15.73
C ASP A 438 -24.45 -25.06 -15.05
N LYS A 439 -24.76 -24.86 -13.77
CA LYS A 439 -25.69 -25.71 -13.02
C LYS A 439 -27.12 -25.62 -13.57
N ASP A 440 -27.49 -24.55 -14.27
CA ASP A 440 -28.81 -24.41 -14.88
C ASP A 440 -29.07 -25.46 -15.99
N ASN A 441 -28.02 -26.09 -16.56
CA ASN A 441 -28.15 -27.25 -17.46
C ASN A 441 -28.73 -28.51 -16.77
N PHE A 442 -28.83 -28.52 -15.44
CA PHE A 442 -29.40 -29.61 -14.63
C PHE A 442 -30.71 -29.20 -13.92
N LYS A 443 -31.35 -28.11 -14.36
CA LYS A 443 -32.58 -27.60 -13.75
C LYS A 443 -33.69 -28.67 -13.74
N GLY A 444 -34.23 -28.96 -12.56
CA GLY A 444 -35.22 -30.02 -12.34
C GLY A 444 -34.63 -31.37 -11.91
N VAL A 445 -33.30 -31.54 -11.95
CA VAL A 445 -32.61 -32.76 -11.49
C VAL A 445 -31.78 -32.45 -10.25
N SER A 446 -31.91 -33.29 -9.22
CA SER A 446 -31.05 -33.23 -8.03
C SER A 446 -29.71 -33.90 -8.33
N ILE A 447 -28.60 -33.22 -8.03
CA ILE A 447 -27.23 -33.71 -8.30
C ILE A 447 -26.31 -33.49 -7.10
N LYS A 448 -25.48 -34.49 -6.81
CA LYS A 448 -24.39 -34.47 -5.81
C LYS A 448 -23.12 -35.09 -6.42
N LYS A 449 -21.97 -34.85 -5.76
CA LYS A 449 -20.70 -35.46 -6.17
C LYS A 449 -20.79 -36.99 -6.09
N GLY A 450 -20.37 -37.65 -7.16
CA GLY A 450 -20.36 -39.11 -7.30
C GLY A 450 -21.52 -39.67 -8.12
N ASP A 451 -22.57 -38.89 -8.37
CA ASP A 451 -23.71 -39.34 -9.17
C ASP A 451 -23.30 -39.64 -10.62
N GLU A 452 -23.88 -40.70 -11.19
CA GLU A 452 -23.82 -41.00 -12.62
C GLU A 452 -25.22 -40.88 -13.19
N ILE A 453 -25.43 -39.93 -14.11
CA ILE A 453 -26.74 -39.55 -14.65
C ILE A 453 -26.69 -39.35 -16.15
N GLN A 454 -27.86 -39.38 -16.77
CA GLN A 454 -28.05 -38.86 -18.13
C GLN A 454 -28.30 -37.34 -18.07
N LEU A 455 -27.70 -36.58 -18.98
CA LEU A 455 -27.91 -35.13 -19.06
C LEU A 455 -29.39 -34.80 -19.36
N PRO A 456 -30.07 -33.96 -18.56
CA PRO A 456 -31.47 -33.63 -18.79
C PRO A 456 -31.69 -32.59 -19.91
N SER A 457 -30.62 -31.97 -20.41
CA SER A 457 -30.66 -31.06 -21.55
C SER A 457 -29.30 -31.04 -22.28
N THR A 458 -29.31 -30.64 -23.55
CA THR A 458 -28.07 -30.43 -24.32
C THR A 458 -27.31 -29.23 -23.79
N ILE A 459 -26.06 -29.47 -23.36
CA ILE A 459 -25.13 -28.41 -22.95
C ILE A 459 -24.50 -27.84 -24.22
N SER A 460 -24.63 -26.53 -24.47
CA SER A 460 -24.09 -25.85 -25.65
C SER A 460 -22.81 -25.04 -25.40
N GLU A 461 -22.51 -24.75 -24.12
CA GLU A 461 -21.32 -24.01 -23.70
C GLU A 461 -20.67 -24.64 -22.46
N VAL A 462 -19.34 -24.71 -22.44
CA VAL A 462 -18.57 -25.15 -21.27
C VAL A 462 -17.57 -24.08 -20.82
N PHE A 463 -17.29 -24.01 -19.52
CA PHE A 463 -16.24 -23.18 -18.94
C PHE A 463 -14.87 -23.83 -19.16
N PHE A 464 -13.88 -23.03 -19.55
CA PHE A 464 -12.52 -23.52 -19.76
C PHE A 464 -11.78 -23.87 -18.45
N GLU A 465 -12.08 -23.14 -17.37
CA GLU A 465 -11.51 -23.27 -16.02
C GLU A 465 -12.63 -23.10 -15.00
N LEU A 466 -12.44 -23.55 -13.76
CA LEU A 466 -13.35 -23.28 -12.65
C LEU A 466 -13.59 -21.75 -12.54
N PRO A 467 -14.81 -21.26 -12.79
CA PRO A 467 -15.14 -19.87 -12.55
C PRO A 467 -15.22 -19.59 -11.04
N THR A 468 -15.13 -18.32 -10.66
CA THR A 468 -15.49 -17.87 -9.31
C THR A 468 -16.92 -18.28 -8.96
N ASN A 469 -17.19 -18.64 -7.70
CA ASN A 469 -18.45 -19.24 -7.19
C ASN A 469 -19.80 -18.60 -7.62
N ASN A 470 -19.79 -17.40 -8.19
CA ASN A 470 -20.95 -16.74 -8.80
C ASN A 470 -20.62 -16.39 -10.26
N ILE A 471 -21.13 -17.19 -11.19
CA ILE A 471 -21.04 -16.95 -12.64
C ILE A 471 -22.12 -16.00 -13.16
N LYS A 472 -23.21 -15.83 -12.41
CA LYS A 472 -24.40 -15.08 -12.85
C LYS A 472 -24.22 -13.56 -12.72
N LYS A 473 -23.25 -13.11 -11.93
CA LYS A 473 -22.91 -11.69 -11.75
C LYS A 473 -21.59 -11.31 -12.44
N GLN A 474 -21.68 -10.86 -13.69
CA GLN A 474 -20.54 -10.25 -14.38
C GLN A 474 -20.23 -8.86 -13.82
N GLU A 475 -18.97 -8.46 -13.90
CA GLU A 475 -18.51 -7.16 -13.41
C GLU A 475 -18.52 -6.12 -14.55
N VAL A 476 -19.20 -4.99 -14.32
CA VAL A 476 -19.29 -3.89 -15.28
C VAL A 476 -18.44 -2.72 -14.80
N ILE A 477 -17.69 -2.11 -15.73
CA ILE A 477 -16.89 -0.91 -15.43
C ILE A 477 -17.77 0.34 -15.54
N ASP A 478 -17.87 1.11 -14.46
CA ASP A 478 -18.82 2.23 -14.36
C ASP A 478 -18.34 3.51 -15.09
N LYS A 479 -17.04 3.62 -15.38
CA LYS A 479 -16.41 4.73 -16.11
C LYS A 479 -15.20 4.27 -16.94
N LYS A 480 -14.63 5.15 -17.77
CA LYS A 480 -13.41 4.85 -18.53
C LYS A 480 -12.24 4.58 -17.56
N VAL A 481 -11.49 3.49 -17.78
CA VAL A 481 -10.34 3.10 -16.94
C VAL A 481 -9.16 2.61 -17.78
N THR A 482 -7.95 2.84 -17.30
CA THR A 482 -6.73 2.24 -17.86
C THR A 482 -6.39 0.94 -17.14
N VAL A 483 -6.13 -0.13 -17.89
CA VAL A 483 -5.80 -1.47 -17.38
C VAL A 483 -4.39 -1.89 -17.80
N ASP A 484 -3.72 -2.63 -16.91
CA ASP A 484 -2.46 -3.31 -17.20
C ASP A 484 -2.76 -4.73 -17.72
N LEU A 485 -2.32 -5.03 -18.94
CA LEU A 485 -2.59 -6.28 -19.64
C LEU A 485 -1.62 -7.41 -19.26
N ARG A 486 -0.58 -7.14 -18.47
CA ARG A 486 0.46 -8.14 -18.12
C ARG A 486 0.06 -9.08 -16.98
N LYS A 487 -1.04 -8.80 -16.27
CA LYS A 487 -1.40 -9.49 -15.00
C LYS A 487 -1.55 -11.01 -15.14
N LYS A 488 -2.34 -11.48 -16.10
CA LYS A 488 -2.42 -12.88 -16.56
C LYS A 488 -2.99 -12.84 -17.99
N THR A 489 -2.40 -13.60 -18.90
CA THR A 489 -2.90 -13.72 -20.29
C THR A 489 -3.21 -15.17 -20.61
N LYS A 490 -4.01 -15.41 -21.65
CA LYS A 490 -4.34 -16.75 -22.12
C LYS A 490 -4.56 -16.74 -23.63
N LYS A 491 -4.15 -17.80 -24.34
CA LYS A 491 -4.56 -18.04 -25.72
C LYS A 491 -5.67 -19.09 -25.73
N PHE A 492 -6.80 -18.78 -26.33
CA PHE A 492 -7.97 -19.65 -26.38
C PHE A 492 -8.85 -19.31 -27.59
N ASP A 493 -9.29 -20.34 -28.33
CA ASP A 493 -10.14 -20.20 -29.52
C ASP A 493 -9.55 -19.23 -30.56
N ASN A 494 -8.26 -19.44 -30.92
CA ASN A 494 -7.42 -18.54 -31.73
C ASN A 494 -7.27 -17.08 -31.23
N HIS A 495 -7.93 -16.70 -30.14
CA HIS A 495 -7.89 -15.36 -29.56
C HIS A 495 -6.99 -15.30 -28.32
N LYS A 496 -6.36 -14.16 -28.11
CA LYS A 496 -5.72 -13.85 -26.83
C LYS A 496 -6.76 -13.25 -25.88
N TRP A 497 -6.58 -13.49 -24.58
CA TRP A 497 -7.43 -12.99 -23.51
C TRP A 497 -6.55 -12.42 -22.41
N TYR A 498 -7.00 -11.33 -21.80
CA TYR A 498 -6.30 -10.63 -20.72
C TYR A 498 -7.17 -10.63 -19.48
N TYR A 499 -6.63 -11.11 -18.35
CA TYR A 499 -7.26 -10.91 -17.05
C TYR A 499 -6.83 -9.56 -16.50
N VAL A 500 -7.77 -8.65 -16.37
CA VAL A 500 -7.53 -7.28 -15.90
C VAL A 500 -8.11 -7.10 -14.51
N VAL A 501 -7.48 -6.22 -13.72
CA VAL A 501 -8.00 -5.71 -12.46
C VAL A 501 -7.81 -4.21 -12.47
N CYS A 502 -8.88 -3.44 -12.31
CA CYS A 502 -8.87 -1.99 -12.21
C CYS A 502 -9.45 -1.51 -10.89
N HIS A 503 -9.02 -0.33 -10.48
CA HIS A 503 -9.48 0.34 -9.26
C HIS A 503 -9.90 1.76 -9.59
N TYR A 504 -11.03 2.20 -9.07
CA TYR A 504 -11.50 3.57 -9.20
C TYR A 504 -12.39 3.93 -8.01
N HIS A 505 -12.60 5.22 -7.76
CA HIS A 505 -13.58 5.67 -6.76
C HIS A 505 -14.94 5.89 -7.42
N ASP A 506 -16.02 5.66 -6.69
CA ASP A 506 -17.37 6.06 -7.10
C ASP A 506 -17.69 7.52 -6.72
N LYS A 507 -18.90 7.96 -7.05
CA LYS A 507 -19.40 9.33 -6.76
C LYS A 507 -19.43 9.68 -5.26
N THR A 508 -19.42 8.68 -4.39
CA THR A 508 -19.39 8.84 -2.92
C THR A 508 -17.97 8.78 -2.35
N GLY A 509 -16.96 8.54 -3.20
CA GLY A 509 -15.56 8.41 -2.80
C GLY A 509 -15.15 7.00 -2.38
N ASN A 510 -16.04 6.01 -2.43
CA ASN A 510 -15.71 4.63 -2.07
C ASN A 510 -14.85 3.98 -3.16
N ARG A 511 -13.80 3.25 -2.76
CA ARG A 511 -12.92 2.54 -3.69
C ARG A 511 -13.61 1.28 -4.20
N ILE A 512 -13.89 1.26 -5.49
CA ILE A 512 -14.32 0.10 -6.26
C ILE A 512 -13.09 -0.65 -6.79
N GLU A 513 -13.10 -1.97 -6.64
CA GLU A 513 -12.33 -2.91 -7.46
C GLU A 513 -13.26 -3.50 -8.53
N ARG A 514 -12.74 -3.66 -9.75
CA ARG A 514 -13.33 -4.53 -10.77
C ARG A 514 -12.28 -5.46 -11.38
N LYS A 515 -12.65 -6.69 -11.73
CA LYS A 515 -11.77 -7.69 -12.33
C LYS A 515 -12.48 -8.70 -13.22
N GLY A 516 -11.74 -9.22 -14.19
CA GLY A 516 -12.21 -10.28 -15.08
C GLY A 516 -11.45 -10.31 -16.39
N TRP A 517 -11.89 -11.18 -17.30
CA TRP A 517 -11.32 -11.40 -18.61
C TRP A 517 -11.90 -10.44 -19.65
N ILE A 518 -11.02 -9.86 -20.47
CA ILE A 518 -11.34 -9.18 -21.72
C ILE A 518 -10.70 -9.93 -22.89
N LYS A 519 -11.35 -9.87 -24.06
CA LYS A 519 -10.87 -10.47 -25.30
C LYS A 519 -9.89 -9.51 -25.98
N ASP A 520 -8.77 -10.04 -26.45
CA ASP A 520 -7.91 -9.33 -27.39
C ASP A 520 -8.63 -9.23 -28.75
N SER A 521 -8.85 -8.00 -29.21
CA SER A 521 -9.65 -7.70 -30.41
C SER A 521 -9.17 -6.39 -31.02
N ASP A 522 -9.47 -6.18 -32.30
CA ASP A 522 -8.97 -5.04 -33.08
C ASP A 522 -9.46 -3.67 -32.57
N LYS A 523 -10.47 -3.68 -31.68
CA LYS A 523 -11.00 -2.49 -30.97
C LYS A 523 -10.29 -2.18 -29.65
N LEU A 524 -9.40 -3.06 -29.18
CA LEU A 524 -8.65 -2.88 -27.94
C LEU A 524 -7.36 -2.10 -28.23
N GLU A 525 -7.45 -0.76 -28.18
CA GLU A 525 -6.29 0.11 -28.38
C GLU A 525 -5.25 -0.11 -27.27
N LYS A 526 -4.07 -0.61 -27.66
CA LYS A 526 -2.94 -0.88 -26.76
C LYS A 526 -1.88 0.22 -26.88
N PHE A 527 -1.31 0.63 -25.74
CA PHE A 527 -0.32 1.71 -25.67
C PHE A 527 0.75 1.45 -24.60
N SER A 528 1.87 2.17 -24.71
CA SER A 528 3.03 2.08 -23.82
C SER A 528 2.84 2.88 -22.53
N ALA A 529 3.69 2.64 -21.54
CA ALA A 529 3.69 3.43 -20.30
C ALA A 529 4.07 4.92 -20.49
N TYR A 530 4.66 5.26 -21.64
CA TYR A 530 5.15 6.60 -21.95
C TYR A 530 4.02 7.57 -22.37
N HIS A 531 2.84 7.06 -22.76
CA HIS A 531 1.62 7.87 -22.92
C HIS A 531 1.04 8.26 -21.55
N TRP A 532 1.67 9.23 -20.86
CA TRP A 532 1.22 9.70 -19.54
C TRP A 532 -0.18 10.31 -19.63
N ASP A 533 -0.52 10.96 -20.75
CA ASP A 533 -1.86 11.44 -21.08
C ASP A 533 -2.94 10.35 -20.90
N LYS A 534 -2.65 9.11 -21.32
CA LYS A 534 -3.54 7.96 -21.19
C LYS A 534 -3.64 7.39 -19.78
N PHE A 535 -2.82 7.87 -18.83
CA PHE A 535 -2.96 7.66 -17.38
C PHE A 535 -3.59 8.85 -16.66
N GLY A 536 -4.09 9.85 -17.41
CA GLY A 536 -4.83 11.01 -16.92
C GLY A 536 -3.98 12.26 -16.70
N PHE A 537 -2.66 12.21 -17.00
CA PHE A 537 -1.82 13.40 -16.93
C PHE A 537 -2.24 14.43 -17.98
N LYS A 538 -2.19 15.72 -17.64
CA LYS A 538 -2.51 16.82 -18.55
C LYS A 538 -1.58 17.99 -18.29
N THR A 539 -1.01 18.55 -19.33
CA THR A 539 -0.24 19.78 -19.27
C THR A 539 -1.15 21.00 -19.13
N TYR A 540 -0.66 21.99 -18.40
CA TYR A 540 -1.27 23.32 -18.29
C TYR A 540 -0.16 24.37 -18.27
N ASP A 541 -0.30 25.44 -19.04
CA ASP A 541 0.38 26.69 -18.71
C ASP A 541 -0.36 27.28 -17.49
N ALA A 542 0.33 27.32 -16.34
CA ALA A 542 -0.21 27.80 -15.09
C ALA A 542 0.11 29.29 -14.85
N GLU A 543 0.62 29.98 -15.88
CA GLU A 543 1.08 31.37 -15.84
C GLU A 543 2.35 31.53 -14.96
N ASN A 544 2.63 32.75 -14.51
CA ASN A 544 3.75 33.06 -13.60
C ASN A 544 3.32 33.82 -12.34
N HIS A 545 2.02 33.79 -12.03
CA HIS A 545 1.40 34.46 -10.90
C HIS A 545 1.68 33.72 -9.59
N ARG A 546 2.63 34.23 -8.78
CA ARG A 546 2.93 33.66 -7.45
C ARG A 546 1.66 33.42 -6.63
N MET A 547 0.78 34.42 -6.53
CA MET A 547 -0.55 34.29 -5.94
C MET A 547 -1.57 34.39 -7.06
N TYR A 548 -2.42 33.36 -7.18
CA TYR A 548 -3.31 33.20 -8.31
C TYR A 548 -4.38 34.30 -8.39
N PRO A 549 -4.82 34.69 -9.60
CA PRO A 549 -5.89 35.66 -9.81
C PRO A 549 -7.26 35.09 -9.39
N ILE A 550 -7.67 35.37 -8.15
CA ILE A 550 -8.91 34.90 -7.53
C ILE A 550 -9.76 36.11 -7.14
N LYS A 551 -11.08 36.01 -7.40
CA LYS A 551 -12.06 37.06 -7.13
C LYS A 551 -11.95 37.55 -5.67
N SER A 552 -11.88 38.86 -5.51
CA SER A 552 -11.67 39.57 -4.23
C SER A 552 -10.31 39.39 -3.52
N VAL A 553 -9.42 38.46 -3.92
CA VAL A 553 -8.08 38.32 -3.31
C VAL A 553 -7.13 39.40 -3.84
N ASN A 554 -7.07 39.57 -5.15
CA ASN A 554 -6.18 40.50 -5.85
C ASN A 554 -6.87 41.31 -6.95
N ASN A 555 -8.21 41.28 -7.02
CA ASN A 555 -9.06 41.97 -8.00
C ASN A 555 -8.79 41.62 -9.48
N TYR A 556 -8.10 40.50 -9.76
CA TYR A 556 -8.03 39.92 -11.10
C TYR A 556 -9.00 38.75 -11.21
N GLU A 557 -9.89 38.78 -12.21
CA GLU A 557 -10.56 37.56 -12.69
C GLU A 557 -9.56 36.84 -13.61
N GLY A 558 -9.01 35.71 -13.15
CA GLY A 558 -8.05 34.93 -13.93
C GLY A 558 -8.68 34.35 -15.18
N THR A 559 -8.24 34.79 -16.35
CA THR A 559 -8.86 34.45 -17.64
C THR A 559 -8.32 33.17 -18.28
N SER A 560 -7.26 32.57 -17.76
CA SER A 560 -6.72 31.33 -18.32
C SER A 560 -7.59 30.10 -18.03
N GLU A 561 -7.48 29.10 -18.91
CA GLU A 561 -8.14 27.81 -18.73
C GLU A 561 -7.63 27.04 -17.51
N PHE A 562 -6.39 27.30 -17.07
CA PHE A 562 -5.87 26.73 -15.83
C PHE A 562 -6.61 27.31 -14.61
N ILE A 563 -6.71 28.63 -14.50
CA ILE A 563 -7.36 29.27 -13.33
C ILE A 563 -8.85 28.95 -13.27
N LYS A 564 -9.57 29.07 -14.39
CA LYS A 564 -10.99 28.67 -14.48
C LYS A 564 -11.20 27.23 -13.99
N LYS A 565 -10.28 26.33 -14.35
CA LYS A 565 -10.33 24.92 -13.95
C LYS A 565 -10.01 24.71 -12.48
N ILE A 566 -8.99 25.37 -11.93
CA ILE A 566 -8.66 25.30 -10.50
C ILE A 566 -9.84 25.80 -9.66
N ILE A 567 -10.43 26.95 -10.01
CA ILE A 567 -11.64 27.48 -9.36
C ILE A 567 -12.78 26.46 -9.46
N ALA A 568 -13.11 25.97 -10.66
CA ALA A 568 -14.21 25.00 -10.86
C ALA A 568 -14.03 23.64 -10.16
N LEU A 569 -12.80 23.28 -9.73
CA LEU A 569 -12.52 22.08 -8.93
C LEU A 569 -12.59 22.33 -7.42
N ILE A 570 -12.48 23.59 -6.98
CA ILE A 570 -12.35 23.97 -5.56
C ILE A 570 -13.61 24.66 -5.04
N ASP A 571 -14.05 25.72 -5.72
CA ASP A 571 -15.25 26.51 -5.43
C ASP A 571 -16.50 25.62 -5.59
N LYS A 572 -17.10 25.22 -4.47
CA LYS A 572 -18.26 24.32 -4.44
C LYS A 572 -19.56 25.09 -4.24
N ASN A 573 -19.52 26.24 -3.59
CA ASN A 573 -20.70 27.07 -3.34
C ASN A 573 -21.03 27.99 -4.54
N LYS A 574 -20.09 28.13 -5.49
CA LYS A 574 -20.14 28.99 -6.69
C LYS A 574 -20.23 30.48 -6.40
N ASP A 575 -19.66 30.93 -5.28
CA ASP A 575 -19.56 32.35 -4.94
C ASP A 575 -18.38 33.06 -5.64
N GLY A 576 -17.54 32.31 -6.38
CA GLY A 576 -16.38 32.80 -7.12
C GLY A 576 -15.13 32.98 -6.26
N LYS A 577 -15.20 32.64 -4.98
CA LYS A 577 -14.09 32.69 -4.03
C LYS A 577 -13.48 31.30 -3.87
N ILE A 578 -12.35 31.25 -3.18
CA ILE A 578 -11.78 30.02 -2.65
C ILE A 578 -11.58 30.26 -1.15
N GLN A 579 -12.13 29.39 -0.32
CA GLN A 579 -11.87 29.35 1.11
C GLN A 579 -10.94 28.16 1.47
N ASN A 580 -10.25 28.26 2.61
CA ASN A 580 -9.29 27.23 3.04
C ASN A 580 -9.99 25.89 3.32
N GLU A 581 -11.22 25.93 3.79
CA GLU A 581 -12.09 24.78 4.04
C GLU A 581 -12.46 24.08 2.73
N GLU A 582 -12.74 24.84 1.67
CA GLU A 582 -13.04 24.30 0.35
C GLU A 582 -11.81 23.66 -0.30
N LEU A 583 -10.66 24.32 -0.20
CA LEU A 583 -9.35 23.84 -0.63
C LEU A 583 -9.05 22.48 0.02
N GLN A 584 -9.08 22.42 1.36
CA GLN A 584 -8.83 21.21 2.12
C GLN A 584 -9.87 20.11 1.82
N ALA A 585 -11.15 20.45 1.73
CA ALA A 585 -12.22 19.52 1.38
C ALA A 585 -12.20 19.07 -0.10
N SER A 586 -11.37 19.69 -0.95
CA SER A 586 -11.17 19.28 -2.34
C SER A 586 -10.04 18.26 -2.45
N TYR A 587 -8.88 18.53 -1.86
CA TYR A 587 -7.78 17.55 -1.82
C TYR A 587 -8.12 16.27 -1.05
N ASN A 588 -9.02 16.34 -0.07
CA ASN A 588 -9.56 15.17 0.63
C ASN A 588 -10.46 14.25 -0.24
N LYS A 589 -10.94 14.69 -1.41
CA LYS A 589 -11.77 13.87 -2.28
C LYS A 589 -10.89 13.02 -3.22
N PRO A 590 -10.99 11.68 -3.23
CA PRO A 590 -10.12 10.83 -4.03
C PRO A 590 -10.14 11.10 -5.54
N GLU A 591 -11.28 11.53 -6.11
CA GLU A 591 -11.36 11.90 -7.53
C GLU A 591 -10.65 13.22 -7.84
N LEU A 592 -10.79 14.24 -6.97
CA LEU A 592 -10.12 15.53 -7.15
C LEU A 592 -8.61 15.41 -6.89
N GLY A 593 -8.20 14.69 -5.85
CA GLY A 593 -6.79 14.37 -5.61
C GLY A 593 -6.15 13.60 -6.77
N HIS A 594 -6.90 12.72 -7.45
CA HIS A 594 -6.45 12.07 -8.69
C HIS A 594 -6.26 13.06 -9.84
N ILE A 595 -7.12 14.07 -9.97
CA ILE A 595 -6.98 15.14 -10.98
C ILE A 595 -5.77 16.03 -10.66
N PHE A 596 -5.69 16.60 -9.45
CA PHE A 596 -4.62 17.53 -9.06
C PHE A 596 -3.24 16.89 -9.18
N SER A 597 -3.06 15.65 -8.69
CA SER A 597 -1.79 14.91 -8.81
C SER A 597 -1.36 14.59 -10.24
N ARG A 598 -2.23 14.81 -11.24
CA ARG A 598 -1.99 14.58 -12.67
C ARG A 598 -1.97 15.86 -13.49
N MET A 599 -2.06 17.02 -12.86
CA MET A 599 -1.76 18.29 -13.53
C MET A 599 -0.24 18.39 -13.70
N VAL A 600 0.24 18.69 -14.90
CA VAL A 600 1.66 18.92 -15.18
C VAL A 600 1.77 20.40 -15.54
N CYS A 601 2.15 21.22 -14.57
CA CYS A 601 1.97 22.66 -14.67
C CYS A 601 3.29 23.33 -15.03
N LYS A 602 3.30 24.11 -16.11
CA LYS A 602 4.38 25.03 -16.42
C LYS A 602 4.21 26.28 -15.57
N HIS A 603 5.17 26.57 -14.70
CA HIS A 603 5.12 27.73 -13.82
C HIS A 603 6.52 28.22 -13.44
N LYS A 604 6.61 29.45 -12.95
CA LYS A 604 7.81 30.02 -12.32
C LYS A 604 8.05 29.40 -10.93
N SER A 605 9.30 29.07 -10.63
CA SER A 605 9.73 28.45 -9.37
C SER A 605 9.35 29.29 -8.15
N GLU A 606 8.75 28.67 -7.13
CA GLU A 606 8.38 29.36 -5.88
C GLU A 606 9.59 29.99 -5.18
N TRP A 607 10.77 29.39 -5.33
CA TRP A 607 12.05 29.83 -4.75
C TRP A 607 12.71 30.99 -5.50
N SER A 608 12.20 31.36 -6.68
CA SER A 608 12.76 32.42 -7.53
C SER A 608 12.17 33.82 -7.27
N TYR A 609 11.08 33.92 -6.51
CA TYR A 609 10.43 35.20 -6.21
C TYR A 609 11.22 36.00 -5.18
N LYS A 610 11.46 37.29 -5.46
CA LYS A 610 12.13 38.20 -4.52
C LYS A 610 11.17 38.74 -3.45
N TRP A 611 11.71 39.09 -2.28
CA TRP A 611 10.95 39.50 -1.09
C TRP A 611 9.81 40.49 -1.34
N ALA A 612 10.05 41.57 -2.12
CA ALA A 612 9.04 42.60 -2.40
C ALA A 612 7.73 42.02 -3.00
N LYS A 613 7.84 41.00 -3.86
CA LYS A 613 6.67 40.31 -4.45
C LYS A 613 5.98 39.40 -3.42
N ILE A 614 6.77 38.69 -2.61
CA ILE A 614 6.26 37.82 -1.53
C ILE A 614 5.45 38.63 -0.52
N LYS A 615 6.00 39.76 -0.05
CA LYS A 615 5.36 40.72 0.86
C LYS A 615 4.03 41.24 0.28
N SER A 616 4.07 41.82 -0.92
CA SER A 616 2.88 42.42 -1.55
C SER A 616 1.74 41.42 -1.78
N ASP A 617 2.05 40.17 -2.12
CA ASP A 617 1.02 39.14 -2.28
C ASP A 617 0.48 38.65 -0.92
N TYR A 618 1.32 38.58 0.12
CA TYR A 618 0.86 38.18 1.44
C TYR A 618 -0.04 39.22 2.12
N GLU A 619 0.24 40.51 1.94
CA GLU A 619 -0.61 41.61 2.42
C GLU A 619 -2.02 41.51 1.82
N LYS A 620 -2.14 41.15 0.53
CA LYS A 620 -3.42 40.89 -0.15
C LYS A 620 -4.13 39.66 0.41
N PHE A 621 -3.42 38.56 0.63
CA PHE A 621 -3.96 37.35 1.26
C PHE A 621 -4.57 37.66 2.64
N ILE A 622 -3.84 38.40 3.50
CA ILE A 622 -4.34 38.77 4.83
C ILE A 622 -5.54 39.70 4.74
N LYS A 623 -5.52 40.71 3.87
CA LYS A 623 -6.66 41.61 3.65
C LYS A 623 -7.93 40.86 3.22
N TYR A 624 -7.79 39.79 2.44
CA TYR A 624 -8.91 38.98 1.96
C TYR A 624 -9.46 38.00 3.03
N HIS A 625 -8.61 37.20 3.66
CA HIS A 625 -9.03 36.19 4.65
C HIS A 625 -9.35 36.79 6.03
N TYR A 626 -8.66 37.89 6.39
CA TYR A 626 -8.74 38.52 7.70
C TYR A 626 -8.93 40.05 7.56
N PRO A 627 -10.01 40.54 6.92
CA PRO A 627 -10.22 41.97 6.65
C PRO A 627 -10.35 42.85 7.91
N LYS A 628 -10.46 42.24 9.11
CA LYS A 628 -10.48 42.91 10.41
C LYS A 628 -9.18 42.74 11.22
N ALA A 629 -8.13 42.17 10.62
CA ALA A 629 -6.82 42.05 11.27
C ALA A 629 -6.24 43.45 11.53
N LYS A 630 -5.69 43.65 12.73
CA LYS A 630 -4.95 44.87 13.05
C LYS A 630 -3.58 44.86 12.39
N GLN A 631 -2.99 46.05 12.15
CA GLN A 631 -1.69 46.15 11.49
C GLN A 631 -0.58 45.41 12.24
N GLU A 632 -0.60 45.39 13.58
CA GLU A 632 0.44 44.69 14.36
C GLU A 632 0.43 43.17 14.09
N TYR A 633 -0.74 42.59 13.81
CA TYR A 633 -0.85 41.20 13.37
C TYR A 633 -0.23 41.02 11.97
N VAL A 634 -0.54 41.90 11.02
CA VAL A 634 0.04 41.84 9.66
C VAL A 634 1.56 41.90 9.72
N ASP A 635 2.11 42.81 10.53
CA ASP A 635 3.55 42.99 10.70
C ASP A 635 4.20 41.77 11.36
N GLU A 636 3.59 41.20 12.43
CA GLU A 636 4.07 39.98 13.07
C GLU A 636 4.10 38.78 12.10
N ARG A 637 3.11 38.69 11.20
CA ARG A 637 3.08 37.66 10.16
C ARG A 637 4.13 37.90 9.07
N LEU A 638 4.36 39.14 8.67
CA LEU A 638 5.37 39.50 7.67
C LEU A 638 6.80 39.23 8.18
N ASP A 639 7.09 39.52 9.45
CA ASP A 639 8.38 39.23 10.08
C ASP A 639 8.74 37.73 10.01
N GLU A 640 7.78 36.83 10.25
CA GLU A 640 7.99 35.38 10.09
C GLU A 640 8.36 35.02 8.64
N ILE A 641 7.64 35.57 7.66
CA ILE A 641 7.80 35.19 6.26
C ILE A 641 9.11 35.76 5.71
N GLN A 642 9.50 36.96 6.15
CA GLN A 642 10.80 37.54 5.80
C GLN A 642 11.95 36.68 6.36
N ALA A 643 11.90 36.31 7.64
CA ALA A 643 12.95 35.47 8.24
C ALA A 643 13.03 34.07 7.60
N LYS A 644 11.91 33.52 7.11
CA LYS A 644 11.91 32.30 6.29
C LYS A 644 12.51 32.53 4.91
N TYR A 645 12.16 33.63 4.23
CA TYR A 645 12.75 33.99 2.93
C TYR A 645 14.28 34.11 3.04
N ASP A 646 14.77 34.92 3.98
CA ASP A 646 16.21 35.19 4.17
C ASP A 646 17.01 33.91 4.48
N ALA A 647 16.40 32.93 5.16
CA ALA A 647 17.05 31.67 5.53
C ALA A 647 16.92 30.54 4.49
N LEU A 648 15.94 30.62 3.56
CA LEU A 648 15.55 29.49 2.69
C LEU A 648 15.70 29.77 1.19
N TYR A 649 15.78 31.03 0.73
CA TYR A 649 15.73 31.35 -0.72
C TYR A 649 17.12 31.59 -1.34
N ASP A 650 18.16 31.81 -0.54
CA ASP A 650 19.54 32.10 -0.99
C ASP A 650 20.18 31.01 -1.87
N PHE A 651 19.71 29.75 -1.76
CA PHE A 651 20.19 28.66 -2.60
C PHE A 651 19.81 28.85 -4.07
N TRP A 652 18.71 29.56 -4.36
CA TRP A 652 18.23 29.77 -5.73
C TRP A 652 19.27 30.51 -6.57
N ASP A 653 19.78 31.62 -6.05
CA ASP A 653 20.75 32.48 -6.73
C ASP A 653 22.15 31.82 -6.86
N LYS A 654 22.40 30.70 -6.17
CA LYS A 654 23.67 29.93 -6.23
C LYS A 654 23.65 28.79 -7.25
N LEU A 655 22.47 28.40 -7.75
CA LEU A 655 22.33 27.24 -8.65
C LEU A 655 22.50 27.57 -10.13
N ASN A 656 22.51 28.85 -10.50
CA ASN A 656 22.69 29.32 -11.89
C ASN A 656 21.79 28.59 -12.91
N PHE A 657 20.53 28.33 -12.54
CA PHE A 657 19.54 27.79 -13.49
C PHE A 657 19.37 28.73 -14.68
N LYS A 658 19.34 28.17 -15.90
CA LYS A 658 19.16 28.93 -17.16
C LYS A 658 17.74 29.49 -17.36
N THR A 659 16.80 29.09 -16.52
CA THR A 659 15.38 29.48 -16.53
C THR A 659 14.88 29.53 -15.09
N ASP A 660 13.89 30.38 -14.81
CA ASP A 660 13.12 30.33 -13.57
C ASP A 660 11.78 29.59 -13.73
N THR A 661 11.45 29.17 -14.95
CA THR A 661 10.18 28.57 -15.33
C THR A 661 10.38 27.12 -15.77
N PHE A 662 9.59 26.20 -15.19
CA PHE A 662 9.74 24.75 -15.31
C PHE A 662 8.37 24.07 -15.43
N TRP A 663 8.36 22.84 -15.94
CA TRP A 663 7.23 21.92 -15.82
C TRP A 663 7.31 21.14 -14.51
N TYR A 664 6.27 21.25 -13.69
CA TYR A 664 6.18 20.60 -12.38
C TYR A 664 5.28 19.37 -12.40
N PHE A 665 5.53 18.45 -11.47
CA PHE A 665 4.78 17.21 -11.28
C PHE A 665 4.55 16.95 -9.79
N GLU A 666 3.39 16.39 -9.44
CA GLU A 666 3.18 15.87 -8.08
C GLU A 666 4.14 14.68 -7.83
N PRO A 667 5.00 14.71 -6.78
CA PRO A 667 6.09 13.75 -6.64
C PRO A 667 5.64 12.27 -6.55
N PHE A 668 4.53 11.95 -5.87
CA PHE A 668 4.06 10.56 -5.81
C PHE A 668 3.51 10.08 -7.14
N ALA A 669 2.75 10.91 -7.88
CA ALA A 669 2.24 10.57 -9.20
C ALA A 669 3.36 10.42 -10.25
N TRP A 670 4.38 11.29 -10.21
CA TRP A 670 5.58 11.13 -11.04
C TRP A 670 6.26 9.79 -10.78
N VAL A 671 6.49 9.43 -9.51
CA VAL A 671 7.07 8.11 -9.15
C VAL A 671 6.15 6.96 -9.55
N GLU A 672 4.82 7.10 -9.38
CA GLU A 672 3.83 6.09 -9.77
C GLU A 672 3.89 5.81 -11.28
N GLN A 673 4.03 6.86 -12.10
CA GLN A 673 4.08 6.74 -13.55
C GLN A 673 5.46 6.30 -14.06
N MET A 674 6.55 6.85 -13.53
CA MET A 674 7.91 6.36 -13.82
C MET A 674 8.07 4.88 -13.45
N LYS A 675 7.42 4.39 -12.39
CA LYS A 675 7.38 2.95 -12.10
C LYS A 675 6.69 2.14 -13.19
N ARG A 676 5.67 2.66 -13.89
CA ARG A 676 5.05 1.96 -15.03
C ARG A 676 6.03 1.87 -16.20
N VAL A 677 6.73 2.96 -16.49
CA VAL A 677 7.78 3.06 -17.52
C VAL A 677 8.91 2.05 -17.25
N PHE A 678 9.50 2.05 -16.05
CA PHE A 678 10.64 1.18 -15.75
C PHE A 678 10.28 -0.25 -15.32
N SER A 679 8.99 -0.60 -15.19
CA SER A 679 8.56 -1.98 -14.90
C SER A 679 8.38 -2.83 -16.16
N VAL A 680 9.36 -2.77 -17.08
CA VAL A 680 9.44 -3.63 -18.26
C VAL A 680 10.76 -4.40 -18.23
N CYS A 681 10.72 -5.69 -18.49
CA CYS A 681 11.94 -6.49 -18.61
C CYS A 681 12.51 -6.32 -20.03
N PRO A 682 13.81 -6.01 -20.19
CA PRO A 682 14.45 -5.90 -21.50
C PRO A 682 14.12 -7.04 -22.47
N ASP A 683 14.01 -6.73 -23.76
CA ASP A 683 13.65 -7.71 -24.80
C ASP A 683 14.70 -8.78 -25.05
N ASP A 684 15.94 -8.51 -24.67
CA ASP A 684 17.02 -9.50 -24.69
C ASP A 684 17.01 -10.46 -23.47
N CYS A 685 16.03 -10.34 -22.58
CA CYS A 685 15.88 -11.08 -21.32
C CYS A 685 17.06 -10.96 -20.33
N SER A 686 17.91 -9.93 -20.46
CA SER A 686 19.12 -9.76 -19.63
C SER A 686 18.85 -9.49 -18.14
N GLN A 687 17.66 -8.96 -17.80
CA GLN A 687 17.24 -8.71 -16.43
C GLN A 687 15.72 -8.86 -16.26
N CYS A 688 15.29 -9.31 -15.08
CA CYS A 688 13.89 -9.45 -14.73
C CYS A 688 13.45 -8.45 -13.66
N VAL A 689 12.53 -7.55 -14.02
CA VAL A 689 12.02 -6.49 -13.13
C VAL A 689 10.64 -6.76 -12.52
N ASP A 690 9.88 -7.74 -13.03
CA ASP A 690 8.70 -8.30 -12.34
C ASP A 690 8.84 -9.81 -12.12
N TYR A 691 8.12 -10.37 -11.15
CA TYR A 691 8.22 -11.76 -10.71
C TYR A 691 6.91 -12.49 -10.96
N GLN A 692 7.01 -13.78 -11.27
CA GLN A 692 5.88 -14.64 -11.60
C GLN A 692 5.89 -15.90 -10.74
N ASP A 693 4.70 -16.44 -10.46
CA ASP A 693 4.54 -17.74 -9.79
C ASP A 693 4.58 -18.88 -10.80
N VAL A 694 5.14 -20.04 -10.40
CA VAL A 694 5.33 -21.20 -11.29
C VAL A 694 4.04 -21.84 -11.81
N VAL A 695 2.92 -21.61 -11.13
CA VAL A 695 1.56 -22.05 -11.48
C VAL A 695 0.58 -20.92 -11.19
N THR A 696 -0.62 -20.97 -11.78
CA THR A 696 -1.52 -19.79 -11.76
C THR A 696 -2.20 -19.52 -10.41
N THR A 697 -2.23 -20.51 -9.51
CA THR A 697 -2.73 -20.40 -8.13
C THR A 697 -1.81 -21.18 -7.19
N PRO A 698 -0.64 -20.65 -6.83
CA PRO A 698 0.38 -21.38 -6.09
C PRO A 698 -0.08 -21.69 -4.66
N ARG A 699 0.14 -22.94 -4.25
CA ARG A 699 -0.08 -23.42 -2.89
C ARG A 699 1.13 -24.23 -2.46
N LEU A 700 1.54 -24.09 -1.21
CA LEU A 700 2.58 -24.95 -0.65
C LEU A 700 2.12 -26.41 -0.62
N ASN A 701 3.02 -27.34 -0.89
CA ASN A 701 2.77 -28.76 -0.74
C ASN A 701 2.39 -29.10 0.72
N ASN A 702 1.33 -29.88 0.90
CA ASN A 702 0.76 -30.24 2.20
C ASN A 702 0.80 -31.74 2.52
N GLN A 703 1.74 -32.50 1.95
CA GLN A 703 1.99 -33.91 2.31
C GLN A 703 2.37 -34.05 3.80
N SER A 704 2.95 -33.01 4.38
CA SER A 704 3.34 -32.99 5.79
C SER A 704 2.35 -32.21 6.64
N ASN A 705 2.20 -32.60 7.91
CA ASN A 705 1.37 -31.93 8.92
C ASN A 705 1.79 -30.48 9.25
N ASN A 706 2.86 -29.99 8.65
CA ASN A 706 3.33 -28.62 8.73
C ASN A 706 4.05 -28.29 7.42
N VAL A 707 3.41 -27.48 6.55
CA VAL A 707 3.93 -27.18 5.20
C VAL A 707 5.31 -26.52 5.21
N ASN A 708 5.73 -25.93 6.33
CA ASN A 708 7.06 -25.34 6.47
C ASN A 708 8.19 -26.38 6.50
N LYS A 709 7.87 -27.67 6.61
CA LYS A 709 8.80 -28.78 6.32
C LYS A 709 9.14 -28.90 4.83
N ASN A 710 8.37 -28.26 3.94
CA ASN A 710 8.45 -28.32 2.48
C ASN A 710 8.95 -26.99 1.88
N ARG A 711 9.45 -26.08 2.72
CA ARG A 711 9.96 -24.75 2.38
C ARG A 711 11.44 -24.62 2.71
N PHE A 712 12.14 -23.74 2.00
CA PHE A 712 13.58 -23.58 2.14
C PHE A 712 13.99 -23.29 3.59
N ARG A 713 14.66 -24.27 4.21
CA ARG A 713 15.24 -24.21 5.57
C ARG A 713 14.31 -23.70 6.69
N ARG A 714 12.98 -23.75 6.53
CA ARG A 714 12.04 -23.27 7.56
C ARG A 714 11.90 -24.23 8.74
N VAL A 715 11.54 -25.49 8.49
CA VAL A 715 11.39 -26.51 9.55
C VAL A 715 12.18 -27.77 9.18
N LYS A 716 12.87 -28.34 10.17
CA LYS A 716 13.66 -29.57 10.00
C LYS A 716 12.73 -30.78 9.83
N ARG A 717 12.99 -31.60 8.80
CA ARG A 717 12.40 -32.93 8.65
C ARG A 717 13.22 -33.95 9.45
N TYR A 718 12.56 -34.92 10.06
CA TYR A 718 13.18 -36.08 10.70
C TYR A 718 12.68 -37.33 9.99
N ASN A 719 13.60 -38.24 9.64
CA ASN A 719 13.25 -39.59 9.21
C ASN A 719 14.06 -40.55 10.09
N ALA A 720 13.37 -41.40 10.85
CA ALA A 720 14.00 -42.42 11.68
C ALA A 720 14.70 -43.48 10.81
N THR A 721 14.17 -43.74 9.61
CA THR A 721 14.60 -44.83 8.74
C THR A 721 15.40 -44.30 7.54
N TYR A 722 16.60 -43.77 7.83
CA TYR A 722 17.66 -43.37 6.86
C TYR A 722 17.29 -42.22 5.87
N PRO A 723 18.24 -41.45 5.31
CA PRO A 723 19.66 -41.29 5.66
C PRO A 723 19.92 -40.30 6.81
N TYR A 724 18.89 -39.66 7.36
CA TYR A 724 19.05 -38.46 8.20
C TYR A 724 18.38 -38.60 9.59
N PRO A 725 18.88 -39.49 10.48
CA PRO A 725 18.38 -39.59 11.85
C PRO A 725 18.61 -38.30 12.66
N LYS A 726 19.66 -37.53 12.32
CA LYS A 726 19.91 -36.18 12.88
C LYS A 726 18.95 -35.10 12.33
N GLY A 727 18.07 -35.46 11.39
CA GLY A 727 17.17 -34.57 10.66
C GLY A 727 17.86 -33.72 9.58
N TYR A 728 17.11 -33.29 8.58
CA TYR A 728 17.58 -32.47 7.47
C TYR A 728 16.64 -31.29 7.18
N TYR A 729 17.15 -30.25 6.52
CA TYR A 729 16.32 -29.15 6.04
C TYR A 729 15.99 -29.33 4.57
N HIS A 730 14.80 -28.90 4.18
CA HIS A 730 14.41 -28.85 2.78
C HIS A 730 15.22 -27.79 2.02
N THR A 731 15.66 -28.14 0.80
CA THR A 731 16.67 -27.38 0.04
C THR A 731 16.09 -26.44 -1.02
N GLY A 732 14.77 -26.51 -1.21
CA GLY A 732 13.96 -25.63 -2.04
C GLY A 732 12.59 -25.40 -1.41
N THR A 733 11.61 -24.98 -2.21
CA THR A 733 10.19 -24.90 -1.82
C THR A 733 9.33 -25.72 -2.79
N ASP A 734 8.47 -26.59 -2.23
CA ASP A 734 7.56 -27.46 -2.99
C ASP A 734 6.22 -26.74 -3.22
N ILE A 735 5.91 -26.44 -4.49
CA ILE A 735 4.62 -25.83 -4.89
C ILE A 735 3.73 -26.90 -5.51
N LEU A 736 2.54 -27.10 -4.92
CA LEU A 736 1.57 -28.12 -5.32
C LEU A 736 1.09 -27.89 -6.77
N ALA A 737 1.19 -28.93 -7.60
CA ALA A 737 0.82 -28.93 -9.01
C ALA A 737 0.56 -30.38 -9.50
N PRO A 738 -0.63 -30.73 -10.03
CA PRO A 738 -0.85 -32.04 -10.66
C PRO A 738 -0.01 -32.25 -11.93
N SER A 739 0.20 -33.52 -12.30
CA SER A 739 0.82 -33.90 -13.57
C SER A 739 0.15 -33.21 -14.76
N GLY A 740 0.97 -32.68 -15.66
CA GLY A 740 0.50 -32.00 -16.88
C GLY A 740 0.11 -30.53 -16.71
N GLU A 741 0.10 -29.95 -15.50
CA GLU A 741 -0.12 -28.51 -15.33
C GLU A 741 1.02 -27.69 -15.97
N GLU A 742 0.68 -26.56 -16.61
CA GLU A 742 1.66 -25.66 -17.22
C GLU A 742 2.58 -25.04 -16.15
N VAL A 743 3.89 -25.15 -16.35
CA VAL A 743 4.90 -24.51 -15.49
C VAL A 743 5.40 -23.25 -16.16
N TYR A 744 5.33 -22.13 -15.44
CA TYR A 744 5.76 -20.81 -15.92
C TYR A 744 7.13 -20.41 -15.37
N ALA A 745 7.93 -19.73 -16.19
CA ALA A 745 9.18 -19.12 -15.75
C ALA A 745 8.92 -18.02 -14.71
N MET A 746 9.56 -18.10 -13.54
CA MET A 746 9.41 -17.08 -12.49
C MET A 746 10.10 -15.75 -12.85
N LEU A 747 11.20 -15.83 -13.62
CA LEU A 747 12.03 -14.71 -14.04
C LEU A 747 12.39 -14.81 -15.53
N CYS A 748 12.63 -13.67 -16.17
CA CYS A 748 13.29 -13.56 -17.46
C CYS A 748 14.75 -14.02 -17.33
N GLY A 749 15.26 -14.67 -18.36
CA GLY A 749 16.66 -15.08 -18.40
C GLY A 749 16.97 -15.99 -19.57
N GLU A 750 17.99 -16.83 -19.38
CA GLU A 750 18.45 -17.83 -20.34
C GLU A 750 18.40 -19.22 -19.71
N VAL A 751 17.93 -20.23 -20.44
CA VAL A 751 17.93 -21.62 -19.98
C VAL A 751 19.38 -22.13 -19.91
N TYR A 752 19.90 -22.21 -18.70
CA TYR A 752 21.27 -22.59 -18.37
C TYR A 752 21.51 -24.11 -18.51
N SER A 753 20.53 -24.92 -18.13
CA SER A 753 20.61 -26.39 -18.20
C SER A 753 19.23 -27.02 -18.32
N VAL A 754 19.15 -28.21 -18.93
CA VAL A 754 17.95 -29.01 -19.11
C VAL A 754 18.29 -30.48 -18.92
N VAL A 755 17.45 -31.22 -18.21
CA VAL A 755 17.37 -32.68 -18.20
C VAL A 755 15.92 -33.04 -18.52
N ASN A 756 15.72 -33.73 -19.65
CA ASN A 756 14.41 -34.13 -20.15
C ASN A 756 14.51 -35.53 -20.77
N VAL A 757 14.73 -36.53 -19.92
CA VAL A 757 15.06 -37.93 -20.31
C VAL A 757 14.22 -38.98 -19.58
N PHE A 758 13.50 -38.59 -18.53
CA PHE A 758 12.60 -39.45 -17.77
C PHE A 758 11.21 -39.42 -18.41
N LYS A 759 10.54 -40.56 -18.47
CA LYS A 759 9.11 -40.63 -18.78
C LYS A 759 8.29 -40.07 -17.60
N PRO A 760 7.06 -39.58 -17.82
CA PRO A 760 6.16 -39.17 -16.74
C PRO A 760 6.04 -40.26 -15.66
N ASN A 761 6.19 -39.86 -14.38
CA ASN A 761 6.24 -40.77 -13.22
C ASN A 761 7.30 -41.90 -13.30
N GLU A 762 8.41 -41.71 -14.01
CA GLU A 762 9.55 -42.63 -13.96
C GLU A 762 10.38 -42.44 -12.67
N TYR A 763 10.53 -43.52 -11.89
CA TYR A 763 11.23 -43.49 -10.61
C TYR A 763 12.74 -43.65 -10.75
N LYS A 764 13.49 -42.79 -10.04
CA LYS A 764 14.91 -42.99 -9.80
C LYS A 764 15.34 -42.43 -8.45
N ALA A 765 15.85 -43.29 -7.58
CA ALA A 765 16.37 -42.91 -6.28
C ALA A 765 17.46 -41.82 -6.41
N ASN A 766 17.44 -40.85 -5.49
CA ASN A 766 18.37 -39.70 -5.45
C ASN A 766 18.40 -38.83 -6.73
N SER A 767 17.42 -38.94 -7.62
CA SER A 767 17.29 -38.10 -8.82
C SER A 767 16.20 -37.05 -8.66
N LEU A 768 16.39 -35.89 -9.28
CA LEU A 768 15.37 -34.83 -9.38
C LEU A 768 14.46 -34.96 -10.62
N GLY A 769 14.59 -36.07 -11.36
CA GLY A 769 13.78 -36.34 -12.55
C GLY A 769 14.14 -35.42 -13.71
N ASN A 770 13.14 -35.06 -14.51
CA ASN A 770 13.29 -33.96 -15.48
C ASN A 770 13.31 -32.63 -14.73
N TYR A 771 14.23 -31.77 -15.12
CA TYR A 771 14.35 -30.43 -14.56
C TYR A 771 14.96 -29.47 -15.58
N LEU A 772 14.79 -28.17 -15.34
CA LEU A 772 15.52 -27.13 -16.06
C LEU A 772 16.04 -26.07 -15.08
N VAL A 773 17.09 -25.37 -15.48
CA VAL A 773 17.68 -24.25 -14.74
C VAL A 773 17.65 -23.00 -15.62
N ILE A 774 17.09 -21.90 -15.13
CA ILE A 774 17.15 -20.57 -15.77
C ILE A 774 18.19 -19.73 -15.03
N LYS A 775 19.14 -19.15 -15.76
CA LYS A 775 20.04 -18.10 -15.29
C LYS A 775 19.41 -16.74 -15.59
N SER A 776 19.28 -15.90 -14.58
CA SER A 776 18.57 -14.62 -14.61
C SER A 776 19.40 -13.54 -13.90
N LYS A 777 19.05 -12.26 -14.11
CA LYS A 777 19.37 -11.18 -13.16
C LYS A 777 18.08 -10.67 -12.53
N ASP A 778 18.07 -10.48 -11.21
CA ASP A 778 16.89 -10.03 -10.47
C ASP A 778 16.65 -8.50 -10.53
N ARG A 779 15.67 -7.99 -9.77
CA ARG A 779 15.33 -6.54 -9.69
C ARG A 779 16.47 -5.65 -9.14
N GLU A 780 17.47 -6.28 -8.53
CA GLU A 780 18.67 -5.65 -7.98
C GLU A 780 19.88 -5.82 -8.90
N GLY A 781 19.74 -6.57 -10.00
CA GLY A 781 20.79 -6.87 -10.98
C GLY A 781 21.70 -8.04 -10.58
N ARG A 782 21.40 -8.73 -9.47
CA ARG A 782 22.18 -9.87 -8.96
C ARG A 782 21.93 -11.09 -9.82
N VAL A 783 22.97 -11.90 -10.07
CA VAL A 783 22.81 -13.12 -10.85
C VAL A 783 22.11 -14.17 -9.99
N VAL A 784 21.05 -14.76 -10.51
CA VAL A 784 20.27 -15.82 -9.83
C VAL A 784 20.04 -16.98 -10.77
N TYR A 785 20.14 -18.20 -10.25
CA TYR A 785 19.77 -19.43 -10.95
C TYR A 785 18.52 -20.00 -10.28
N LEU A 786 17.51 -20.33 -11.07
CA LEU A 786 16.27 -20.96 -10.60
C LEU A 786 16.13 -22.33 -11.25
N GLN A 787 16.00 -23.38 -10.44
CA GLN A 787 15.80 -24.75 -10.89
C GLN A 787 14.36 -25.19 -10.64
N TYR A 788 13.74 -25.82 -11.64
CA TYR A 788 12.38 -26.35 -11.61
C TYR A 788 12.46 -27.86 -11.84
N SER A 789 12.03 -28.67 -10.87
CA SER A 789 12.29 -30.13 -10.84
C SER A 789 11.03 -30.98 -10.74
N HIS A 790 11.19 -32.31 -10.94
CA HIS A 790 10.12 -33.32 -11.00
C HIS A 790 9.14 -33.17 -12.16
N LEU A 791 9.53 -32.46 -13.22
CA LEU A 791 8.67 -32.18 -14.37
C LEU A 791 8.31 -33.46 -15.13
N ASP A 792 7.11 -33.54 -15.71
CA ASP A 792 6.79 -34.63 -16.63
C ASP A 792 7.39 -34.36 -18.01
N GLU A 793 7.56 -33.08 -18.39
CA GLU A 793 8.13 -32.66 -19.67
C GLU A 793 8.79 -31.27 -19.55
N VAL A 794 9.95 -31.07 -20.18
CA VAL A 794 10.56 -29.74 -20.40
C VAL A 794 10.27 -29.29 -21.83
N LEU A 795 9.76 -28.06 -22.00
CA LEU A 795 9.30 -27.52 -23.29
C LEU A 795 10.28 -26.50 -23.90
N VAL A 796 11.46 -26.34 -23.30
CA VAL A 796 12.49 -25.35 -23.69
C VAL A 796 13.87 -25.99 -23.80
N LYS A 797 14.77 -25.37 -24.57
CA LYS A 797 16.14 -25.87 -24.80
C LYS A 797 17.21 -24.99 -24.14
N LYS A 798 18.36 -25.58 -23.83
CA LYS A 798 19.53 -24.83 -23.32
C LYS A 798 19.91 -23.69 -24.28
N GLY A 799 20.26 -22.53 -23.72
CA GLY A 799 20.57 -21.29 -24.46
C GLY A 799 19.33 -20.51 -24.93
N GLN A 800 18.11 -21.02 -24.72
CA GLN A 800 16.90 -20.28 -25.06
C GLN A 800 16.70 -19.10 -24.11
N LYS A 801 16.48 -17.91 -24.67
CA LYS A 801 16.00 -16.74 -23.92
C LYS A 801 14.52 -16.90 -23.60
N ILE A 802 14.15 -16.61 -22.36
CA ILE A 802 12.81 -16.82 -21.80
C ILE A 802 12.37 -15.54 -21.07
N LYS A 803 11.13 -15.11 -21.26
CA LYS A 803 10.48 -14.06 -20.44
C LYS A 803 9.76 -14.70 -19.24
N HIS A 804 9.67 -14.00 -18.11
CA HIS A 804 8.84 -14.45 -17.00
C HIS A 804 7.38 -14.63 -17.46
N GLY A 805 6.71 -15.68 -16.99
CA GLY A 805 5.36 -16.03 -17.43
C GLY A 805 5.25 -16.80 -18.74
N GLU A 806 6.36 -17.08 -19.43
CA GLU A 806 6.37 -18.07 -20.52
C GLU A 806 6.30 -19.50 -19.96
N ILE A 807 5.66 -20.40 -20.70
CA ILE A 807 5.56 -21.82 -20.37
C ILE A 807 6.90 -22.49 -20.65
N ILE A 808 7.49 -23.14 -19.64
CA ILE A 808 8.81 -23.78 -19.69
C ILE A 808 8.75 -25.30 -19.58
N GLY A 809 7.63 -25.86 -19.15
CA GLY A 809 7.45 -27.31 -18.98
C GLY A 809 6.06 -27.67 -18.48
N LYS A 810 5.89 -28.95 -18.15
CA LYS A 810 4.71 -29.49 -17.47
C LYS A 810 5.09 -30.07 -16.12
N ALA A 811 4.30 -29.74 -15.09
CA ALA A 811 4.45 -30.28 -13.75
C ALA A 811 4.26 -31.81 -13.77
N GLY A 812 4.81 -32.51 -12.78
CA GLY A 812 4.91 -33.95 -12.85
C GLY A 812 5.29 -34.63 -11.54
N SER A 813 5.87 -35.82 -11.71
CA SER A 813 6.31 -36.67 -10.60
C SER A 813 7.59 -37.44 -10.95
N THR A 814 8.54 -36.89 -11.70
CA THR A 814 9.71 -37.68 -12.15
C THR A 814 10.85 -37.74 -11.12
N GLY A 815 11.65 -38.81 -11.17
CA GLY A 815 12.79 -39.02 -10.28
C GLY A 815 12.39 -39.60 -8.92
N ASN A 816 12.90 -39.05 -7.83
CA ASN A 816 12.57 -39.51 -6.47
C ASN A 816 11.15 -39.12 -6.02
N ALA A 817 10.44 -38.29 -6.79
CA ALA A 817 9.03 -37.95 -6.59
C ALA A 817 8.05 -38.93 -7.27
N ALA A 818 8.52 -39.93 -8.03
CA ALA A 818 7.63 -40.84 -8.74
C ALA A 818 6.89 -41.78 -7.80
N SER A 819 5.56 -41.85 -7.97
CA SER A 819 4.70 -42.74 -7.21
C SER A 819 5.00 -44.19 -7.58
N VAL A 820 5.59 -44.97 -6.65
CA VAL A 820 5.84 -46.42 -6.81
C VAL A 820 5.04 -47.17 -5.77
N TYR A 821 4.25 -48.14 -6.22
CA TYR A 821 3.40 -48.98 -5.38
C TYR A 821 3.88 -50.43 -5.40
N ASN A 822 3.67 -51.14 -4.28
CA ASN A 822 3.83 -52.60 -4.27
C ASN A 822 2.56 -53.30 -4.81
N GLU A 823 2.61 -54.63 -4.92
CA GLU A 823 1.51 -55.49 -5.38
C GLU A 823 0.20 -55.31 -4.59
N LYS A 824 0.28 -54.83 -3.34
CA LYS A 824 -0.87 -54.56 -2.46
C LYS A 824 -1.41 -53.13 -2.60
N GLY A 825 -0.93 -52.35 -3.58
CA GLY A 825 -1.32 -50.96 -3.81
C GLY A 825 -0.78 -49.97 -2.77
N VAL A 826 0.18 -50.37 -1.93
CA VAL A 826 0.77 -49.48 -0.91
C VAL A 826 1.93 -48.71 -1.53
N LEU A 827 1.96 -47.39 -1.35
CA LEU A 827 3.04 -46.53 -1.82
C LEU A 827 4.34 -46.86 -1.07
N ILE A 828 5.37 -47.31 -1.79
CA ILE A 828 6.68 -47.67 -1.23
C ILE A 828 7.76 -46.62 -1.52
N HIS A 829 7.65 -45.87 -2.62
CA HIS A 829 8.53 -44.75 -2.95
C HIS A 829 7.78 -43.54 -3.53
N GLY A 830 8.41 -42.37 -3.40
CA GLY A 830 7.91 -41.09 -3.91
C GLY A 830 6.76 -40.52 -3.09
N ILE A 831 5.75 -40.01 -3.79
CA ILE A 831 4.63 -39.25 -3.23
C ILE A 831 3.30 -39.73 -3.83
N TYR A 832 2.20 -39.54 -3.09
CA TYR A 832 0.86 -39.78 -3.65
C TYR A 832 0.50 -38.69 -4.69
N PRO A 833 -0.31 -39.00 -5.72
CA PRO A 833 -0.66 -38.07 -6.81
C PRO A 833 -1.25 -36.73 -6.35
N GLU A 834 -2.05 -36.71 -5.29
CA GLU A 834 -2.64 -35.50 -4.71
C GLU A 834 -1.62 -34.56 -4.04
N TYR A 835 -0.37 -35.02 -3.85
CA TYR A 835 0.75 -34.24 -3.34
C TYR A 835 1.84 -33.99 -4.40
N ARG A 836 1.52 -34.14 -5.70
CA ARG A 836 2.43 -33.74 -6.78
C ARG A 836 2.74 -32.26 -6.73
N HIS A 837 3.98 -31.93 -7.07
CA HIS A 837 4.54 -30.60 -6.85
C HIS A 837 5.72 -30.33 -7.78
N ILE A 838 5.98 -29.05 -8.01
CA ILE A 838 7.22 -28.57 -8.61
C ILE A 838 8.17 -28.25 -7.46
N HIS A 839 9.33 -28.90 -7.45
CA HIS A 839 10.39 -28.58 -6.48
C HIS A 839 11.29 -27.48 -7.03
N ILE A 840 11.33 -26.34 -6.32
CA ILE A 840 12.02 -25.13 -6.79
C ILE A 840 13.22 -24.83 -5.89
N GLU A 841 14.42 -24.75 -6.47
CA GLU A 841 15.62 -24.25 -5.78
C GLU A 841 16.11 -22.93 -6.41
N ALA A 842 16.60 -22.01 -5.57
CA ALA A 842 17.23 -20.77 -6.02
C ALA A 842 18.68 -20.66 -5.53
N PHE A 843 19.55 -20.07 -6.35
CA PHE A 843 20.98 -19.92 -6.07
C PHE A 843 21.48 -18.54 -6.48
N LEU A 844 22.29 -17.89 -5.63
CA LEU A 844 22.82 -16.54 -5.88
C LEU A 844 24.26 -16.60 -6.44
N GLU A 845 24.57 -15.76 -7.41
CA GLU A 845 25.83 -15.61 -8.16
C GLU A 845 26.32 -16.84 -8.95
N SER A 846 26.19 -18.06 -8.42
CA SER A 846 26.54 -19.30 -9.10
C SER A 846 25.63 -20.47 -8.72
N PHE A 847 25.45 -21.40 -9.65
CA PHE A 847 24.67 -22.62 -9.47
C PHE A 847 25.43 -23.64 -8.60
N SER A 848 25.51 -23.37 -7.29
CA SER A 848 26.27 -24.16 -6.32
C SER A 848 25.47 -24.35 -5.02
N LYS A 849 25.47 -25.57 -4.48
CA LYS A 849 24.74 -25.92 -3.24
C LYS A 849 25.07 -25.01 -2.03
N LYS A 850 26.26 -24.38 -2.02
CA LYS A 850 26.68 -23.40 -0.99
C LYS A 850 25.92 -22.07 -1.08
N ASN A 851 25.51 -21.68 -2.28
CA ASN A 851 24.86 -20.40 -2.58
C ASN A 851 23.33 -20.50 -2.67
N ARG A 852 22.74 -21.62 -2.21
CA ARG A 852 21.29 -21.78 -2.15
C ARG A 852 20.66 -20.72 -1.26
N ILE A 853 19.60 -20.10 -1.77
CA ILE A 853 18.83 -19.06 -1.11
C ILE A 853 17.33 -19.40 -1.17
N ASP A 854 16.52 -18.74 -0.36
CA ASP A 854 15.07 -18.93 -0.35
C ASP A 854 14.43 -18.55 -1.70
N PRO A 855 13.85 -19.51 -2.46
CA PRO A 855 13.25 -19.25 -3.76
C PRO A 855 11.97 -18.40 -3.66
N GLU A 856 11.32 -18.36 -2.51
CA GLU A 856 10.11 -17.56 -2.29
C GLU A 856 10.39 -16.06 -2.40
N GLN A 857 11.65 -15.61 -2.33
CA GLN A 857 12.02 -14.23 -2.63
C GLN A 857 11.67 -13.83 -4.07
N PHE A 858 11.80 -14.77 -5.01
CA PHE A 858 11.57 -14.57 -6.46
C PHE A 858 10.17 -14.99 -6.91
N MET A 859 9.32 -15.47 -6.01
CA MET A 859 7.89 -15.71 -6.26
C MET A 859 7.09 -14.40 -6.14
N LYS A 860 5.92 -14.34 -6.77
CA LYS A 860 4.98 -13.22 -6.66
C LYS A 860 4.10 -13.39 -5.42
N THR A 861 3.59 -14.60 -5.21
CA THR A 861 2.86 -14.99 -3.99
C THR A 861 3.81 -15.19 -2.82
N LYS A 862 3.41 -14.73 -1.63
CA LYS A 862 4.12 -14.95 -0.35
C LYS A 862 3.24 -15.74 0.61
N PHE A 863 3.84 -16.57 1.46
CA PHE A 863 3.15 -17.43 2.41
C PHE A 863 3.52 -17.08 3.86
N ASP A 864 2.53 -17.11 4.76
CA ASP A 864 2.76 -16.94 6.20
C ASP A 864 3.55 -18.11 6.81
N GLU A 865 4.02 -17.95 8.03
CA GLU A 865 4.80 -18.96 8.76
C GLU A 865 3.92 -19.92 9.58
N THR A 866 2.60 -19.97 9.34
CA THR A 866 1.72 -20.94 10.02
C THR A 866 1.96 -22.36 9.50
N THR A 867 1.48 -23.37 10.24
CA THR A 867 1.55 -24.78 9.81
C THR A 867 0.78 -25.08 8.51
N LYS A 868 -0.13 -24.17 8.11
CA LYS A 868 -0.88 -24.22 6.85
C LYS A 868 -0.23 -23.40 5.72
N GLY A 869 0.64 -22.44 6.06
CA GLY A 869 1.31 -21.54 5.12
C GLY A 869 0.32 -20.80 4.21
N ASN A 870 -0.57 -20.00 4.79
CA ASN A 870 -1.61 -19.32 4.03
C ASN A 870 -1.01 -18.20 3.18
N VAL A 871 -1.64 -17.90 2.04
CA VAL A 871 -1.24 -16.77 1.18
C VAL A 871 -1.44 -15.45 1.92
N ILE A 872 -0.38 -14.64 1.99
CA ILE A 872 -0.43 -13.27 2.50
C ILE A 872 -1.09 -12.38 1.42
N LYS A 873 -2.12 -11.63 1.82
CA LYS A 873 -2.90 -10.73 0.95
C LYS A 873 -2.34 -9.30 0.95
#